data_AF-A0A1I4D2B8-F1
#
_entry.id   AF-A0A1I4D2B8-F1
#
_cell.length_a   1.000
_cell.length_b   1.000
_cell.length_c   1.000
_cell.angle_alpha   90.00
_cell.angle_beta   90.00
_cell.angle_gamma   90.00
#
_symmetry.space_group_name_H-M   'P 1'
#
loop_
_entity.id
_entity.type
_entity.pdbx_description
1 polymer ?
#
loop_
_entity_poly.entity_id
_entity_poly.type
_entity_poly.pdbx_seq_one_letter_code
_entity_poly.pdbx_strand_id
1 'polypeptide(L)'
;MSEATVDVADLRHYGGTERDGADAPLREDIRLLGRVLGEVIGEQSGADVLDLVEATRLEAFRVRRSEVNRAELAQRMGDLDVRAANHVIRAFSHFSLLANLAEDIHHERRRRFHRREGSPPQKGSLAATFRLLDAERLDRDTIARELRGALVCPVVTAHPTEVRRRTIFRVQRQITELIRQRDRSAPGEVDPGWSAQLERAVLTLWQTALLRLSRLRLEDEIDEALRYYELSLFEVVPALNADLRRALRERWPQADLLPRPMLLPGSWIGGDRDGNPFVTADAVRRASTRQAETALGHHLGELLVLRDELSMSDRLITPTPELLHLAELSRDDSPFRADEPYRRALHGIHARLAATAQRVLGSVPGPPPHTQLEAYDTPDALLADLGTVGTSLRSHGAGALADDRLARLREAVEVFGFHLCGLDMRQNAAVHEEVLAELLAWAGVCPDYAALDEEQRVALLTGELRMRRPLVRPDAELSETAHGELGVLTAAAERVAALGPRAIPNYVISMCESVSDVLEVAVLLKEVGLLDPDGDDGPSCPVGISPLFETIGDLQAAGATLSAVLDQPLYRALLANRGDVQEVMLGYSDSNKDGGYLAANWALYRAELALVEVARREGIRLRLFHGRGGTVGRGGGPSYDAIRAQPPGAVAGALRITEQGEVVAAKYADPDLARRNLEAMLAATLEATLLDVEGLGEDAEPAYALLDDLAARAQRAYRALVHETPGFVDWFRAATPIGELAELNIGSRPPSRKAGTSISDLRAIPWVFSWSQARIMLPGWYGTGSALESWVDGDEQRLEGLRDLHRRWPFFRTVLSNMGMVLAKTDLELAARYAELVPDEELRHRVLDPIVAEHERTCRMLLAITGDDHLLADNPSLARSIRNRFPYLEPLHHLQVEMLRRRRSGDDDELVRRNIQLTINGIATALRNSG
;
A
#
# COMPACT_ATOMS: atom_id res chain seq x y z
N MET A 1 30.40 -10.03 -35.96
CA MET A 1 29.39 -10.79 -36.73
C MET A 1 29.57 -12.26 -36.44
N SER A 2 28.66 -12.82 -35.65
CA SER A 2 28.43 -14.24 -35.44
C SER A 2 26.90 -14.35 -35.37
N GLU A 3 26.29 -14.90 -36.42
CA GLU A 3 24.85 -15.18 -36.53
C GLU A 3 24.45 -16.36 -35.63
N ALA A 4 24.73 -16.26 -34.33
CA ALA A 4 24.35 -17.26 -33.33
C ALA A 4 23.56 -16.61 -32.18
N THR A 5 22.72 -15.62 -32.46
CA THR A 5 21.54 -15.38 -31.62
C THR A 5 20.58 -16.53 -31.83
N VAL A 6 20.63 -17.51 -30.91
CA VAL A 6 19.74 -18.68 -30.89
C VAL A 6 18.29 -18.21 -31.02
N ASP A 7 17.65 -18.74 -32.06
CA ASP A 7 16.23 -18.62 -32.33
C ASP A 7 15.44 -19.08 -31.08
N VAL A 8 14.73 -18.15 -30.44
CA VAL A 8 13.80 -18.43 -29.34
C VAL A 8 12.50 -19.01 -29.92
N ALA A 9 12.63 -19.94 -30.88
CA ALA A 9 11.53 -20.64 -31.47
C ALA A 9 10.92 -21.59 -30.43
N ASP A 10 9.60 -21.58 -30.40
CA ASP A 10 8.73 -22.58 -29.82
C ASP A 10 8.48 -22.54 -28.29
N LEU A 11 7.64 -21.57 -27.93
CA LEU A 11 6.54 -21.75 -26.95
C LEU A 11 5.42 -22.68 -27.49
N ARG A 12 5.68 -23.47 -28.55
CA ARG A 12 4.67 -24.26 -29.26
C ARG A 12 4.45 -25.60 -28.57
N HIS A 13 3.56 -25.62 -27.59
CA HIS A 13 2.52 -26.63 -27.47
C HIS A 13 1.64 -26.30 -26.27
N TYR A 14 0.48 -25.69 -26.51
CA TYR A 14 -0.80 -25.97 -25.82
C TYR A 14 -1.90 -25.23 -26.60
N GLY A 15 -2.96 -25.96 -26.99
CA GLY A 15 -3.93 -25.55 -28.01
C GLY A 15 -4.72 -24.27 -27.70
N GLY A 16 -4.90 -23.43 -28.75
CA GLY A 16 -5.77 -22.25 -28.75
C GLY A 16 -5.37 -21.24 -29.82
N THR A 17 -5.86 -21.41 -31.06
CA THR A 17 -5.39 -20.75 -32.29
C THR A 17 -5.77 -19.26 -32.48
N GLU A 18 -6.31 -18.57 -31.47
CA GLU A 18 -6.52 -17.10 -31.52
C GLU A 18 -5.66 -16.32 -30.50
N ARG A 19 -5.09 -16.98 -29.47
CA ARG A 19 -4.40 -16.30 -28.37
C ARG A 19 -2.92 -15.98 -28.62
N ASP A 20 -2.27 -16.67 -29.57
CA ASP A 20 -0.81 -16.62 -29.76
C ASP A 20 -0.31 -15.31 -30.43
N GLY A 21 -1.18 -14.64 -31.20
CA GLY A 21 -0.87 -13.38 -31.87
C GLY A 21 -0.88 -12.15 -30.95
N ALA A 22 -1.72 -12.17 -29.91
CA ALA A 22 -1.87 -11.05 -28.98
C ALA A 22 -0.62 -10.81 -28.11
N ASP A 23 0.21 -11.85 -27.90
CA ASP A 23 1.38 -11.81 -27.03
C ASP A 23 2.71 -11.73 -27.79
N ALA A 24 2.69 -11.73 -29.12
CA ALA A 24 3.89 -11.54 -29.94
C ALA A 24 4.65 -10.25 -29.57
N PRO A 25 3.99 -9.09 -29.34
CA PRO A 25 4.69 -7.86 -28.99
C PRO A 25 5.45 -7.92 -27.66
N LEU A 26 4.94 -8.65 -26.65
CA LEU A 26 5.65 -8.85 -25.38
C LEU A 26 6.95 -9.65 -25.58
N ARG A 27 6.87 -10.72 -26.38
CA ARG A 27 8.03 -11.58 -26.66
C ARG A 27 9.12 -10.82 -27.41
N GLU A 28 8.73 -9.96 -28.34
CA GLU A 28 9.66 -9.10 -29.08
C GLU A 28 10.39 -8.12 -28.15
N ASP A 29 9.67 -7.47 -27.23
CA ASP A 29 10.26 -6.53 -26.28
C ASP A 29 11.24 -7.23 -25.31
N ILE A 30 10.87 -8.41 -24.78
CA ILE A 30 11.78 -9.22 -23.94
C ILE A 30 13.04 -9.64 -24.72
N ARG A 31 12.89 -10.07 -25.98
CA ARG A 31 14.03 -10.46 -26.83
C ARG A 31 14.94 -9.28 -27.12
N LEU A 32 14.36 -8.14 -27.46
CA LEU A 32 15.11 -6.90 -27.73
C LEU A 32 15.93 -6.49 -26.50
N LEU A 33 15.28 -6.32 -25.35
CA LEU A 33 15.95 -5.89 -24.12
C LEU A 33 17.00 -6.93 -23.67
N GLY A 34 16.72 -8.22 -23.85
CA GLY A 34 17.66 -9.29 -23.57
C GLY A 34 18.90 -9.26 -24.47
N ARG A 35 18.74 -9.00 -25.77
CA ARG A 35 19.88 -8.85 -26.70
C ARG A 35 20.75 -7.65 -26.34
N VAL A 36 20.14 -6.49 -26.12
CA VAL A 36 20.87 -5.26 -25.77
C VAL A 36 21.64 -5.45 -24.46
N LEU A 37 21.05 -6.13 -23.46
CA LEU A 37 21.78 -6.46 -22.23
C LEU A 37 22.95 -7.42 -22.48
N GLY A 38 22.77 -8.43 -23.34
CA GLY A 38 23.85 -9.36 -23.73
C GLY A 38 25.01 -8.65 -24.42
N GLU A 39 24.72 -7.75 -25.37
CA GLU A 39 25.72 -6.91 -26.05
C GLU A 39 26.51 -6.06 -25.04
N VAL A 40 25.79 -5.38 -24.13
CA VAL A 40 26.41 -4.61 -23.03
C VAL A 40 27.28 -5.49 -22.13
N ILE A 41 26.86 -6.71 -21.79
CA ILE A 41 27.66 -7.63 -20.98
C ILE A 41 28.94 -8.02 -21.71
N GLY A 42 28.84 -8.40 -22.99
CA GLY A 42 30.00 -8.78 -23.81
C GLY A 42 31.02 -7.66 -23.95
N GLU A 43 30.57 -6.43 -24.18
CA GLU A 43 31.44 -5.26 -24.29
C GLU A 43 32.08 -4.85 -22.96
N GLN A 44 31.34 -4.92 -21.85
CA GLN A 44 31.78 -4.39 -20.56
C GLN A 44 32.50 -5.42 -19.69
N SER A 45 32.22 -6.71 -19.86
CA SER A 45 32.73 -7.79 -18.99
C SER A 45 33.50 -8.88 -19.77
N GLY A 46 33.55 -8.79 -21.10
CA GLY A 46 34.27 -9.74 -21.97
C GLY A 46 33.39 -10.89 -22.47
N ALA A 47 33.89 -11.56 -23.52
CA ALA A 47 33.19 -12.66 -24.19
C ALA A 47 32.95 -13.86 -23.26
N ASP A 48 33.95 -14.22 -22.43
CA ASP A 48 33.84 -15.37 -21.52
C ASP A 48 32.69 -15.22 -20.51
N VAL A 49 32.44 -13.98 -20.03
CA VAL A 49 31.33 -13.69 -19.11
C VAL A 49 29.99 -13.77 -19.83
N LEU A 50 29.91 -13.27 -21.07
CA LEU A 50 28.71 -13.40 -21.88
C LEU A 50 28.38 -14.87 -22.16
N ASP A 51 29.38 -15.67 -22.52
CA ASP A 51 29.23 -17.11 -22.78
C ASP A 51 28.77 -17.85 -21.52
N LEU A 52 29.33 -17.53 -20.35
CA LEU A 52 28.89 -18.08 -19.07
C LEU A 52 27.42 -17.75 -18.79
N VAL A 53 27.02 -16.49 -18.98
CA VAL A 53 25.65 -16.02 -18.72
C VAL A 53 24.66 -16.68 -19.68
N GLU A 54 24.97 -16.75 -20.98
CA GLU A 54 24.11 -17.39 -21.98
C GLU A 54 24.04 -18.91 -21.81
N ALA A 55 25.15 -19.58 -21.48
CA ALA A 55 25.14 -21.01 -21.15
C ALA A 55 24.26 -21.30 -19.93
N THR A 56 24.40 -20.51 -18.86
CA THR A 56 23.56 -20.61 -17.65
C THR A 56 22.08 -20.38 -17.98
N ARG A 57 21.79 -19.42 -18.86
CA ARG A 57 20.42 -19.12 -19.30
C ARG A 57 19.83 -20.29 -20.08
N LEU A 58 20.55 -20.83 -21.06
CA LEU A 58 20.11 -22.00 -21.82
C LEU A 58 19.79 -23.19 -20.90
N GLU A 59 20.61 -23.43 -19.89
CA GLU A 59 20.40 -24.51 -18.92
C GLU A 59 19.20 -24.27 -18.02
N ALA A 60 19.03 -23.06 -17.49
CA ALA A 60 17.82 -22.72 -16.72
C ALA A 60 16.54 -22.93 -17.54
N PHE A 61 16.56 -22.64 -18.84
CA PHE A 61 15.45 -22.92 -19.75
C PHE A 61 15.28 -24.42 -20.07
N ARG A 62 16.34 -25.23 -20.04
CA ARG A 62 16.26 -26.70 -20.20
C ARG A 62 15.73 -27.37 -18.93
N VAL A 63 16.16 -26.92 -17.74
CA VAL A 63 15.61 -27.36 -16.44
C VAL A 63 14.09 -27.12 -16.41
N ARG A 64 13.64 -25.94 -16.85
CA ARG A 64 12.20 -25.64 -16.98
C ARG A 64 11.44 -26.58 -17.93
N ARG A 65 12.09 -27.09 -18.97
CA ARG A 65 11.50 -28.04 -19.92
C ARG A 65 11.60 -29.49 -19.45
N SER A 66 12.11 -29.72 -18.24
CA SER A 66 12.43 -31.04 -17.71
C SER A 66 13.41 -31.82 -18.60
N GLU A 67 14.24 -31.11 -19.38
CA GLU A 67 15.22 -31.69 -20.30
C GLU A 67 16.58 -31.96 -19.62
N VAL A 68 16.88 -31.25 -18.52
CA VAL A 68 18.13 -31.36 -17.75
C VAL A 68 17.79 -31.44 -16.26
N ASN A 69 18.57 -32.23 -15.50
CA ASN A 69 18.39 -32.34 -14.06
C ASN A 69 18.83 -31.05 -13.35
N ARG A 70 17.95 -30.52 -12.50
CA ARG A 70 18.19 -29.34 -11.66
C ARG A 70 19.46 -29.46 -10.80
N ALA A 71 19.86 -30.67 -10.41
CA ALA A 71 21.08 -30.95 -9.68
C ALA A 71 22.36 -30.62 -10.47
N GLU A 72 22.36 -30.80 -11.79
CA GLU A 72 23.52 -30.48 -12.62
C GLU A 72 23.76 -28.96 -12.68
N LEU A 73 22.67 -28.18 -12.81
CA LEU A 73 22.76 -26.72 -12.74
C LEU A 73 23.23 -26.26 -11.37
N ALA A 74 22.70 -26.84 -10.28
CA ALA A 74 23.12 -26.52 -8.92
C ALA A 74 24.61 -26.77 -8.70
N GLN A 75 25.13 -27.92 -9.16
CA GLN A 75 26.55 -28.24 -9.06
C GLN A 75 27.41 -27.23 -9.82
N ARG A 76 27.06 -26.91 -11.07
CA ARG A 76 27.79 -25.92 -11.87
C ARG A 76 27.81 -24.55 -11.22
N MET A 77 26.70 -24.11 -10.65
CA MET A 77 26.64 -22.85 -9.91
C MET A 77 27.49 -22.90 -8.63
N GLY A 78 27.55 -24.05 -7.97
CA GLY A 78 28.42 -24.31 -6.81
C GLY A 78 29.92 -24.23 -7.13
N ASP A 79 30.31 -24.69 -8.32
CA ASP A 79 31.70 -24.72 -8.78
C ASP A 79 32.23 -23.34 -9.23
N LEU A 80 31.36 -22.33 -9.37
CA LEU A 80 31.78 -20.98 -9.74
C LEU A 80 32.60 -20.32 -8.62
N ASP A 81 33.64 -19.60 -9.01
CA ASP A 81 34.28 -18.67 -8.09
C ASP A 81 33.33 -17.50 -7.75
N VAL A 82 33.64 -16.78 -6.65
CA VAL A 82 32.77 -15.72 -6.12
C VAL A 82 32.58 -14.57 -7.13
N ARG A 83 33.56 -14.30 -8.00
CA ARG A 83 33.49 -13.24 -9.02
C ARG A 83 32.63 -13.65 -10.20
N ALA A 84 32.81 -14.87 -10.70
CA ALA A 84 31.96 -15.45 -11.75
C ALA A 84 30.50 -15.52 -11.28
N ALA A 85 30.27 -15.96 -10.05
CA ALA A 85 28.95 -15.93 -9.42
C ALA A 85 28.36 -14.51 -9.40
N ASN A 86 29.16 -13.48 -9.06
CA ASN A 86 28.70 -12.08 -9.06
C ASN A 86 28.20 -11.64 -10.45
N HIS A 87 28.92 -11.97 -11.52
CA HIS A 87 28.51 -11.62 -12.89
C HIS A 87 27.19 -12.27 -13.26
N VAL A 88 27.01 -13.56 -12.95
CA VAL A 88 25.76 -14.29 -13.19
C VAL A 88 24.61 -13.68 -12.38
N ILE A 89 24.80 -13.47 -11.08
CA ILE A 89 23.77 -12.88 -10.20
C ILE A 89 23.32 -11.52 -10.75
N ARG A 90 24.28 -10.66 -11.14
CA ARG A 90 23.96 -9.35 -11.72
C ARG A 90 23.22 -9.48 -13.03
N ALA A 91 23.68 -10.31 -13.96
CA ALA A 91 23.03 -10.49 -15.26
C ALA A 91 21.57 -10.95 -15.10
N PHE A 92 21.34 -11.99 -14.30
CA PHE A 92 20.00 -12.54 -14.07
C PHE A 92 19.06 -11.59 -13.34
N SER A 93 19.58 -10.78 -12.40
CA SER A 93 18.81 -9.71 -11.76
C SER A 93 18.36 -8.65 -12.77
N HIS A 94 19.23 -8.25 -13.72
CA HIS A 94 18.89 -7.28 -14.76
C HIS A 94 17.94 -7.86 -15.82
N PHE A 95 18.12 -9.12 -16.24
CA PHE A 95 17.18 -9.79 -17.13
C PHE A 95 15.77 -9.83 -16.53
N SER A 96 15.65 -10.19 -15.25
CA SER A 96 14.35 -10.19 -14.57
C SER A 96 13.72 -8.79 -14.52
N LEU A 97 14.52 -7.77 -14.21
CA LEU A 97 14.07 -6.38 -14.16
C LEU A 97 13.58 -5.88 -15.53
N LEU A 98 14.30 -6.18 -16.61
CA LEU A 98 13.91 -5.80 -17.98
C LEU A 98 12.70 -6.60 -18.49
N ALA A 99 12.59 -7.89 -18.12
CA ALA A 99 11.42 -8.69 -18.45
C ALA A 99 10.15 -8.15 -17.76
N ASN A 100 10.26 -7.76 -16.49
CA ASN A 100 9.19 -7.08 -15.76
C ASN A 100 8.75 -5.79 -16.46
N LEU A 101 9.72 -4.99 -16.94
CA LEU A 101 9.44 -3.74 -17.66
C LEU A 101 8.67 -3.97 -18.96
N ALA A 102 9.10 -4.96 -19.76
CA ALA A 102 8.41 -5.33 -21.00
C ALA A 102 6.98 -5.81 -20.74
N GLU A 103 6.77 -6.57 -19.67
CA GLU A 103 5.44 -7.03 -19.25
C GLU A 103 4.51 -5.87 -18.86
N ASP A 104 5.01 -4.92 -18.07
CA ASP A 104 4.23 -3.75 -17.65
C ASP A 104 3.84 -2.88 -18.86
N ILE A 105 4.75 -2.66 -19.81
CA ILE A 105 4.48 -1.96 -21.09
C ILE A 105 3.44 -2.71 -21.93
N HIS A 106 3.54 -4.04 -22.00
CA HIS A 106 2.59 -4.84 -22.75
C HIS A 106 1.17 -4.75 -22.17
N HIS A 107 1.04 -4.77 -20.84
CA HIS A 107 -0.24 -4.56 -20.17
C HIS A 107 -0.85 -3.20 -20.51
N GLU A 108 -0.05 -2.13 -20.53
CA GLU A 108 -0.50 -0.80 -20.99
C GLU A 108 -0.96 -0.83 -22.46
N ARG A 109 -0.17 -1.46 -23.34
CA ARG A 109 -0.47 -1.59 -24.77
C ARG A 109 -1.82 -2.25 -25.00
N ARG A 110 -2.09 -3.36 -24.32
CA ARG A 110 -3.38 -4.08 -24.38
C ARG A 110 -4.55 -3.22 -23.87
N ARG A 111 -4.36 -2.48 -22.78
CA ARG A 111 -5.40 -1.58 -22.26
C ARG A 111 -5.75 -0.47 -23.26
N ARG A 112 -4.73 0.17 -23.86
CA ARG A 112 -4.95 1.21 -24.88
C ARG A 112 -5.71 0.65 -26.09
N PHE A 113 -5.39 -0.56 -26.51
CA PHE A 113 -6.12 -1.24 -27.58
C PHE A 113 -7.60 -1.43 -27.24
N HIS A 114 -7.92 -2.03 -26.09
CA HIS A 114 -9.32 -2.22 -25.67
C HIS A 114 -10.11 -0.91 -25.54
N ARG A 115 -9.47 0.17 -25.06
CA ARG A 115 -10.07 1.50 -24.96
C ARG A 115 -10.38 2.10 -26.35
N ARG A 116 -9.46 1.96 -27.30
CA ARG A 116 -9.64 2.44 -28.69
C ARG A 116 -10.73 1.68 -29.43
N GLU A 117 -10.80 0.37 -29.26
CA GLU A 117 -11.80 -0.49 -29.89
C GLU A 117 -13.20 -0.39 -29.26
N GLY A 118 -13.40 0.48 -28.26
CA GLY A 118 -14.70 0.65 -27.61
C GLY A 118 -15.20 -0.62 -26.91
N SER A 119 -14.27 -1.45 -26.40
CA SER A 119 -14.62 -2.67 -25.66
C SER A 119 -15.55 -2.34 -24.47
N PRO A 120 -16.45 -3.25 -24.05
CA PRO A 120 -17.31 -3.04 -22.89
C PRO A 120 -16.53 -2.60 -21.64
N PRO A 121 -17.14 -1.78 -20.75
CA PRO A 121 -16.50 -1.38 -19.50
C PRO A 121 -15.99 -2.58 -18.72
N GLN A 122 -14.71 -2.55 -18.33
CA GLN A 122 -14.09 -3.63 -17.58
C GLN A 122 -14.57 -3.62 -16.13
N LYS A 123 -14.68 -4.80 -15.51
CA LYS A 123 -14.95 -4.97 -14.07
C LYS A 123 -13.98 -4.10 -13.25
N GLY A 124 -14.50 -3.44 -12.21
CA GLY A 124 -13.74 -2.47 -11.41
C GLY A 124 -13.41 -1.14 -12.10
N SER A 125 -14.15 -0.77 -13.15
CA SER A 125 -14.21 0.63 -13.61
C SER A 125 -15.50 1.27 -13.10
N LEU A 126 -15.50 2.60 -12.91
CA LEU A 126 -16.70 3.32 -12.49
C LEU A 126 -17.83 3.15 -13.52
N ALA A 127 -17.49 3.12 -14.81
CA ALA A 127 -18.46 2.88 -15.88
C ALA A 127 -19.15 1.51 -15.77
N ALA A 128 -18.43 0.45 -15.38
CA ALA A 128 -19.04 -0.86 -15.13
C ALA A 128 -19.92 -0.84 -13.87
N THR A 129 -19.42 -0.25 -12.79
CA THR A 129 -20.15 -0.12 -11.52
C THR A 129 -21.45 0.65 -11.70
N PHE A 130 -21.44 1.78 -12.41
CA PHE A 130 -22.68 2.54 -12.65
C PHE A 130 -23.72 1.74 -13.44
N ARG A 131 -23.31 0.87 -14.38
CA ARG A 131 -24.27 -0.01 -15.08
C ARG A 131 -24.91 -1.03 -14.13
N LEU A 132 -24.19 -1.48 -13.11
CA LEU A 132 -24.75 -2.36 -12.07
C LEU A 132 -25.74 -1.58 -11.18
N LEU A 133 -25.35 -0.39 -10.71
CA LEU A 133 -26.22 0.46 -9.88
C LEU A 133 -27.50 0.88 -10.62
N ASP A 134 -27.40 1.20 -11.92
CA ASP A 134 -28.54 1.56 -12.76
C ASP A 134 -29.52 0.37 -12.93
N ALA A 135 -29.04 -0.88 -12.83
CA ALA A 135 -29.87 -2.08 -12.92
C ALA A 135 -30.67 -2.37 -11.64
N GLU A 136 -30.11 -2.04 -10.46
CA GLU A 136 -30.70 -2.30 -9.14
C GLU A 136 -31.76 -1.26 -8.72
N ARG A 137 -31.87 -0.14 -9.44
CA ARG A 137 -32.91 0.91 -9.24
C ARG A 137 -32.99 1.43 -7.79
N LEU A 138 -31.83 1.66 -7.19
CA LEU A 138 -31.69 2.20 -5.85
C LEU A 138 -32.39 3.56 -5.68
N ASP A 139 -33.08 3.74 -4.55
CA ASP A 139 -33.76 4.99 -4.23
C ASP A 139 -32.78 6.08 -3.75
N ARG A 140 -33.23 7.32 -3.86
CA ARG A 140 -32.44 8.52 -3.55
C ARG A 140 -31.99 8.58 -2.09
N ASP A 141 -32.90 8.29 -1.17
CA ASP A 141 -32.69 8.49 0.26
C ASP A 141 -31.72 7.44 0.81
N THR A 142 -31.80 6.20 0.31
CA THR A 142 -30.84 5.15 0.59
C THR A 142 -29.43 5.57 0.18
N ILE A 143 -29.22 6.04 -1.05
CA ILE A 143 -27.87 6.43 -1.50
C ILE A 143 -27.33 7.62 -0.71
N ALA A 144 -28.17 8.63 -0.44
CA ALA A 144 -27.75 9.78 0.35
C ALA A 144 -27.36 9.40 1.78
N ARG A 145 -28.04 8.42 2.38
CA ARG A 145 -27.70 7.86 3.69
C ARG A 145 -26.40 7.05 3.64
N GLU A 146 -26.28 6.12 2.71
CA GLU A 146 -25.12 5.22 2.62
C GLU A 146 -23.84 5.96 2.25
N LEU A 147 -23.90 6.97 1.37
CA LEU A 147 -22.73 7.74 0.93
C LEU A 147 -22.42 8.98 1.80
N ARG A 148 -23.16 9.20 2.90
CA ARG A 148 -22.90 10.32 3.82
C ARG A 148 -21.52 10.20 4.46
N GLY A 149 -20.61 11.12 4.18
CA GLY A 149 -19.25 11.05 4.72
C GLY A 149 -18.43 9.88 4.15
N ALA A 150 -18.81 9.38 2.97
CA ALA A 150 -18.05 8.36 2.25
C ALA A 150 -16.59 8.78 2.05
N LEU A 151 -15.69 7.82 2.21
CA LEU A 151 -14.24 8.06 2.16
C LEU A 151 -13.54 6.86 1.55
N VAL A 152 -12.69 7.08 0.56
CA VAL A 152 -11.68 6.12 0.11
C VAL A 152 -10.32 6.75 0.35
N CYS A 153 -9.51 6.13 1.19
CA CYS A 153 -8.20 6.64 1.57
C CYS A 153 -7.09 5.61 1.39
N PRO A 154 -6.36 5.65 0.27
CA PRO A 154 -5.08 4.95 0.16
C PRO A 154 -4.03 5.65 1.03
N VAL A 155 -3.53 4.93 2.04
CA VAL A 155 -2.53 5.42 3.00
C VAL A 155 -1.15 4.91 2.61
N VAL A 156 -0.31 5.77 2.05
CA VAL A 156 1.02 5.41 1.57
C VAL A 156 1.99 5.14 2.73
N THR A 157 2.71 4.02 2.65
CA THR A 157 3.76 3.64 3.61
C THR A 157 5.15 3.71 3.00
N ALA A 158 6.16 3.83 3.85
CA ALA A 158 7.55 3.78 3.44
C ALA A 158 7.88 2.42 2.81
N HIS A 159 8.80 2.39 1.84
CA HIS A 159 9.12 1.15 1.14
C HIS A 159 9.99 0.23 2.01
N PRO A 160 9.42 -0.88 2.51
CA PRO A 160 10.01 -1.66 3.60
C PRO A 160 10.99 -2.73 3.12
N THR A 161 11.34 -2.74 1.84
CA THR A 161 12.16 -3.75 1.14
C THR A 161 12.94 -3.17 -0.04
N GLU A 162 12.86 -1.86 -0.32
CA GLU A 162 13.55 -1.29 -1.50
C GLU A 162 15.02 -1.11 -1.23
N VAL A 163 15.79 -2.07 -1.67
CA VAL A 163 17.25 -1.98 -1.65
C VAL A 163 17.79 -1.31 -2.92
N ARG A 164 16.96 -1.12 -3.96
CA ARG A 164 17.39 -0.50 -5.21
C ARG A 164 17.56 1.00 -5.09
N ARG A 165 18.52 1.53 -5.85
CA ARG A 165 18.80 2.96 -5.92
C ARG A 165 17.74 3.69 -6.75
N ARG A 166 17.43 4.93 -6.37
CA ARG A 166 16.59 5.86 -7.17
C ARG A 166 17.02 5.94 -8.64
N THR A 167 18.32 5.88 -8.90
CA THR A 167 18.88 5.92 -10.25
C THR A 167 18.40 4.76 -11.13
N ILE A 168 18.18 3.56 -10.56
CA ILE A 168 17.66 2.40 -11.28
C ILE A 168 16.28 2.70 -11.86
N PHE A 169 15.37 3.26 -11.05
CA PHE A 169 14.02 3.65 -11.51
C PHE A 169 14.06 4.71 -12.60
N ARG A 170 14.97 5.69 -12.50
CA ARG A 170 15.13 6.72 -13.52
C ARG A 170 15.52 6.11 -14.87
N VAL A 171 16.47 5.16 -14.86
CA VAL A 171 16.90 4.46 -16.07
C VAL A 171 15.80 3.55 -16.61
N GLN A 172 15.05 2.86 -15.75
CA GLN A 172 13.87 2.09 -16.16
C GLN A 172 12.81 2.95 -16.85
N ARG A 173 12.52 4.14 -16.32
CA ARG A 173 11.60 5.10 -16.96
C ARG A 173 12.11 5.53 -18.33
N GLN A 174 13.42 5.81 -18.45
CA GLN A 174 14.02 6.13 -19.75
C GLN A 174 13.86 5.00 -20.76
N ILE A 175 14.12 3.74 -20.36
CA ILE A 175 13.91 2.57 -21.21
C ILE A 175 12.42 2.44 -21.59
N THR A 176 11.52 2.64 -20.63
CA THR A 176 10.06 2.60 -20.85
C THR A 176 9.62 3.61 -21.90
N GLU A 177 10.07 4.86 -21.78
CA GLU A 177 9.74 5.91 -22.76
C GLU A 177 10.31 5.60 -24.14
N LEU A 178 11.53 5.05 -24.23
CA LEU A 178 12.09 4.62 -25.51
C LEU A 178 11.24 3.52 -26.18
N ILE A 179 10.80 2.51 -25.42
CA ILE A 179 9.90 1.48 -25.97
C ILE A 179 8.53 2.10 -26.35
N ARG A 180 7.98 2.98 -25.53
CA ARG A 180 6.72 3.70 -25.83
C ARG A 180 6.84 4.57 -27.08
N GLN A 181 7.99 5.21 -27.32
CA GLN A 181 8.26 5.97 -28.54
C GLN A 181 8.25 5.04 -29.76
N ARG A 182 8.96 3.91 -29.70
CA ARG A 182 8.97 2.89 -30.75
C ARG A 182 7.56 2.38 -31.09
N ASP A 183 6.70 2.21 -30.07
CA ASP A 183 5.29 1.81 -30.24
C ASP A 183 4.42 2.86 -30.94
N ARG A 184 4.74 4.14 -30.78
CA ARG A 184 3.96 5.27 -31.32
C ARG A 184 4.39 5.65 -32.73
N SER A 185 5.64 5.38 -33.10
CA SER A 185 6.19 5.63 -34.43
C SER A 185 5.57 4.71 -35.49
N ALA A 186 5.33 5.23 -36.69
CA ALA A 186 4.97 4.39 -37.82
C ALA A 186 6.15 3.48 -38.23
N PRO A 187 5.91 2.33 -38.90
CA PRO A 187 6.97 1.49 -39.41
C PRO A 187 7.95 2.29 -40.30
N GLY A 188 9.22 2.37 -39.90
CA GLY A 188 10.26 3.13 -40.62
C GLY A 188 10.49 4.57 -40.14
N GLU A 189 9.70 5.07 -39.18
CA GLU A 189 9.83 6.42 -38.60
C GLU A 189 10.52 6.43 -37.22
N VAL A 190 11.10 5.31 -36.78
CA VAL A 190 11.88 5.28 -35.54
C VAL A 190 13.17 6.08 -35.77
N ASP A 191 13.45 7.04 -34.87
CA ASP A 191 14.68 7.85 -34.89
C ASP A 191 15.92 6.96 -35.11
N PRO A 192 16.78 7.24 -36.12
CA PRO A 192 18.03 6.50 -36.33
C PRO A 192 18.91 6.42 -35.07
N GLY A 193 18.82 7.40 -34.18
CA GLY A 193 19.54 7.43 -32.90
C GLY A 193 18.91 6.62 -31.77
N TRP A 194 17.71 6.05 -31.96
CA TRP A 194 16.93 5.37 -30.93
C TRP A 194 17.66 4.15 -30.34
N SER A 195 18.22 3.28 -31.20
CA SER A 195 18.94 2.07 -30.74
C SER A 195 20.12 2.45 -29.84
N ALA A 196 20.90 3.45 -30.24
CA ALA A 196 22.01 3.96 -29.43
C ALA A 196 21.53 4.62 -28.12
N GLN A 197 20.33 5.21 -28.07
CA GLN A 197 19.75 5.69 -26.81
C GLN A 197 19.36 4.53 -25.88
N LEU A 198 18.77 3.47 -26.43
CA LEU A 198 18.41 2.27 -25.66
C LEU A 198 19.64 1.55 -25.13
N GLU A 199 20.66 1.33 -25.96
CA GLU A 199 21.95 0.75 -25.57
C GLU A 199 22.60 1.56 -24.45
N ARG A 200 22.67 2.90 -24.57
CA ARG A 200 23.21 3.76 -23.51
C ARG A 200 22.40 3.68 -22.21
N ALA A 201 21.07 3.57 -22.29
CA ALA A 201 20.23 3.40 -21.11
C ALA A 201 20.49 2.05 -20.43
N VAL A 202 20.58 0.95 -21.18
CA VAL A 202 20.91 -0.38 -20.64
C VAL A 202 22.34 -0.46 -20.11
N LEU A 203 23.30 0.18 -20.77
CA LEU A 203 24.68 0.32 -20.28
C LEU A 203 24.72 1.08 -18.95
N THR A 204 23.99 2.20 -18.87
CA THR A 204 23.87 2.99 -17.63
C THR A 204 23.26 2.13 -16.52
N LEU A 205 22.24 1.34 -16.85
CA LEU A 205 21.62 0.40 -15.90
C LEU A 205 22.65 -0.61 -15.39
N TRP A 206 23.40 -1.26 -16.29
CA TRP A 206 24.43 -2.25 -15.96
C TRP A 206 25.53 -1.67 -15.06
N GLN A 207 26.04 -0.47 -15.38
CA GLN A 207 27.10 0.19 -14.60
C GLN A 207 26.59 0.79 -13.27
N THR A 208 25.28 0.90 -13.09
CA THR A 208 24.69 1.38 -11.84
C THR A 208 24.59 0.25 -10.83
N ALA A 209 25.15 0.44 -9.64
CA ALA A 209 24.99 -0.54 -8.56
C ALA A 209 23.51 -0.70 -8.19
N LEU A 210 23.01 -1.94 -8.26
CA LEU A 210 21.63 -2.27 -7.87
C LEU A 210 21.37 -1.88 -6.42
N LEU A 211 22.25 -2.27 -5.50
CA LEU A 211 22.07 -2.08 -4.06
C LEU A 211 22.60 -0.74 -3.54
N ARG A 212 21.97 -0.24 -2.48
CA ARG A 212 22.45 0.89 -1.67
C ARG A 212 23.57 0.46 -0.72
N LEU A 213 24.56 1.33 -0.52
CA LEU A 213 25.63 1.12 0.46
C LEU A 213 25.21 1.51 1.89
N SER A 214 24.25 2.42 2.02
CA SER A 214 23.74 2.92 3.29
C SER A 214 22.22 2.78 3.37
N ARG A 215 21.72 2.65 4.59
CA ARG A 215 20.28 2.66 4.89
C ARG A 215 19.63 3.94 4.36
N LEU A 216 18.38 3.83 3.90
CA LEU A 216 17.54 4.98 3.58
C LEU A 216 17.31 5.81 4.85
N ARG A 217 17.52 7.12 4.76
CA ARG A 217 17.06 8.02 5.82
C ARG A 217 15.56 8.21 5.66
N LEU A 218 14.85 8.40 6.76
CA LEU A 218 13.41 8.71 6.75
C LEU A 218 13.10 9.92 5.85
N GLU A 219 14.01 10.88 5.85
CA GLU A 219 14.05 12.04 4.97
C GLU A 219 13.94 11.70 3.48
N ASP A 220 14.70 10.70 3.02
CA ASP A 220 14.67 10.23 1.63
C ASP A 220 13.33 9.56 1.31
N GLU A 221 12.72 8.87 2.29
CA GLU A 221 11.42 8.21 2.14
C GLU A 221 10.28 9.23 1.99
N ILE A 222 10.34 10.34 2.74
CA ILE A 222 9.40 11.48 2.62
C ILE A 222 9.47 12.07 1.21
N ASP A 223 10.68 12.44 0.76
CA ASP A 223 10.85 13.12 -0.53
C ASP A 223 10.52 12.20 -1.73
N GLU A 224 10.77 10.88 -1.63
CA GLU A 224 10.41 9.93 -2.70
C GLU A 224 8.88 9.76 -2.83
N ALA A 225 8.15 9.74 -1.72
CA ALA A 225 6.69 9.62 -1.75
C ALA A 225 6.01 10.86 -2.33
N LEU A 226 6.51 12.05 -2.02
CA LEU A 226 5.96 13.31 -2.52
C LEU A 226 6.07 13.44 -4.05
N ARG A 227 7.05 12.79 -4.68
CA ARG A 227 7.22 12.80 -6.14
C ARG A 227 6.01 12.27 -6.89
N TYR A 228 5.26 11.32 -6.33
CA TYR A 228 4.10 10.75 -7.02
C TYR A 228 2.97 11.77 -7.24
N TYR A 229 2.94 12.85 -6.45
CA TYR A 229 1.97 13.92 -6.64
C TYR A 229 2.19 14.66 -7.95
N GLU A 230 3.44 15.06 -8.25
CA GLU A 230 3.81 15.69 -9.52
C GLU A 230 3.70 14.73 -10.70
N LEU A 231 4.00 13.44 -10.50
CA LEU A 231 3.96 12.45 -11.57
C LEU A 231 2.54 12.07 -11.99
N SER A 232 1.57 12.06 -11.06
CA SER A 232 0.21 11.61 -11.36
C SER A 232 -0.88 12.14 -10.43
N LEU A 233 -0.67 12.22 -9.11
CA LEU A 233 -1.80 12.36 -8.18
C LEU A 233 -2.48 13.74 -8.24
N PHE A 234 -1.74 14.82 -8.53
CA PHE A 234 -2.33 16.16 -8.71
C PHE A 234 -3.32 16.21 -9.89
N GLU A 235 -3.10 15.39 -10.92
CA GLU A 235 -4.02 15.27 -12.05
C GLU A 235 -5.16 14.29 -11.73
N VAL A 236 -4.82 13.10 -11.26
CA VAL A 236 -5.73 11.96 -11.22
C VAL A 236 -6.75 12.05 -10.09
N VAL A 237 -6.33 12.42 -8.87
CA VAL A 237 -7.21 12.39 -7.69
C VAL A 237 -8.33 13.43 -7.80
N PRO A 238 -8.07 14.70 -8.15
CA PRO A 238 -9.13 15.69 -8.37
C PRO A 238 -10.06 15.30 -9.52
N ALA A 239 -9.51 14.81 -10.64
CA ALA A 239 -10.29 14.40 -11.79
C ALA A 239 -11.26 13.24 -11.48
N LEU A 240 -10.81 12.22 -10.73
CA LEU A 240 -11.67 11.10 -10.32
C LEU A 240 -12.79 11.55 -9.38
N ASN A 241 -12.51 12.45 -8.42
CA ASN A 241 -13.56 12.99 -7.55
C ASN A 241 -14.60 13.79 -8.36
N ALA A 242 -14.16 14.62 -9.30
CA ALA A 242 -15.05 15.39 -10.17
C ALA A 242 -15.92 14.47 -11.05
N ASP A 243 -15.32 13.47 -11.70
CA ASP A 243 -16.02 12.49 -12.53
C ASP A 243 -17.06 11.69 -11.72
N LEU A 244 -16.68 11.22 -10.53
CA LEU A 244 -17.56 10.49 -9.63
C LEU A 244 -18.74 11.35 -9.17
N ARG A 245 -18.45 12.56 -8.65
CA ARG A 245 -19.47 13.48 -8.13
C ARG A 245 -20.47 13.86 -9.22
N ARG A 246 -19.99 14.15 -10.44
CA ARG A 246 -20.83 14.42 -11.60
C ARG A 246 -21.72 13.23 -11.93
N ALA A 247 -21.14 12.04 -12.10
CA ALA A 247 -21.87 10.84 -12.49
C ALA A 247 -22.96 10.43 -11.47
N LEU A 248 -22.71 10.61 -10.17
CA LEU A 248 -23.70 10.36 -9.11
C LEU A 248 -24.80 11.42 -9.09
N ARG A 249 -24.46 12.72 -9.19
CA ARG A 249 -25.45 13.81 -9.15
C ARG A 249 -26.34 13.85 -10.39
N GLU A 250 -25.84 13.41 -11.55
CA GLU A 250 -26.66 13.23 -12.76
C GLU A 250 -27.70 12.12 -12.59
N ARG A 251 -27.36 11.02 -11.90
CA ARG A 251 -28.26 9.88 -11.64
C ARG A 251 -29.29 10.17 -10.55
N TRP A 252 -28.85 10.81 -9.47
CA TRP A 252 -29.68 11.15 -8.33
C TRP A 252 -29.65 12.67 -8.09
N PRO A 253 -30.32 13.45 -8.96
CA PRO A 253 -30.37 14.90 -8.81
C PRO A 253 -31.01 15.28 -7.46
N GLN A 254 -30.60 16.40 -6.88
CA GLN A 254 -31.09 16.94 -5.59
C GLN A 254 -30.78 16.09 -4.33
N ALA A 255 -30.04 15.00 -4.46
CA ALA A 255 -29.62 14.18 -3.31
C ALA A 255 -28.40 14.75 -2.56
N ASP A 256 -27.85 15.88 -3.04
CA ASP A 256 -26.61 16.53 -2.55
C ASP A 256 -25.47 15.53 -2.24
N LEU A 257 -25.26 14.58 -3.17
CA LEU A 257 -24.27 13.53 -2.98
C LEU A 257 -22.85 14.09 -3.05
N LEU A 258 -21.99 13.55 -2.18
CA LEU A 258 -20.55 13.86 -2.08
C LEU A 258 -20.28 15.37 -2.05
N PRO A 259 -20.78 16.10 -1.03
CA PRO A 259 -20.50 17.53 -0.87
C PRO A 259 -19.01 17.79 -0.57
N ARG A 260 -18.29 16.77 -0.10
CA ARG A 260 -16.83 16.72 0.03
C ARG A 260 -16.27 15.58 -0.83
N PRO A 261 -14.96 15.59 -1.18
CA PRO A 261 -14.36 14.55 -2.00
C PRO A 261 -14.39 13.20 -1.28
N MET A 262 -14.75 12.14 -2.00
CA MET A 262 -14.74 10.78 -1.47
C MET A 262 -13.31 10.23 -1.46
N LEU A 263 -12.50 10.51 -2.48
CA LEU A 263 -11.13 10.00 -2.58
C LEU A 263 -10.14 11.01 -2.00
N LEU A 264 -9.47 10.65 -0.88
CA LEU A 264 -8.44 11.47 -0.23
C LEU A 264 -7.17 10.66 0.03
N PRO A 265 -5.97 11.15 -0.29
CA PRO A 265 -4.72 10.45 0.02
C PRO A 265 -4.37 10.53 1.52
N GLY A 266 -3.67 9.51 2.02
CA GLY A 266 -3.08 9.49 3.36
C GLY A 266 -1.61 9.05 3.34
N SER A 267 -0.89 9.26 4.45
CA SER A 267 0.51 8.88 4.60
C SER A 267 0.82 8.42 6.03
N TRP A 268 1.71 7.43 6.15
CA TRP A 268 2.37 7.04 7.40
C TRP A 268 3.84 7.49 7.47
N ILE A 269 4.38 7.99 6.36
CA ILE A 269 5.80 8.29 6.24
C ILE A 269 6.11 9.56 7.05
N GLY A 270 6.80 9.37 8.17
CA GLY A 270 7.11 10.43 9.14
C GLY A 270 6.16 10.51 10.34
N GLY A 271 5.11 9.67 10.40
CA GLY A 271 4.16 9.61 11.51
C GLY A 271 4.07 8.24 12.20
N ASP A 272 4.40 7.15 11.50
CA ASP A 272 4.40 5.80 12.08
C ASP A 272 5.74 5.46 12.77
N ARG A 273 5.68 5.54 14.10
CA ARG A 273 6.80 5.38 15.05
C ARG A 273 6.89 3.97 15.65
N ASP A 274 5.92 3.08 15.41
CA ASP A 274 5.94 1.71 15.95
C ASP A 274 7.25 0.99 15.60
N GLY A 275 8.09 0.80 16.64
CA GLY A 275 9.46 0.29 16.56
C GLY A 275 10.31 0.92 15.45
N ASN A 276 10.18 2.24 15.27
CA ASN A 276 11.04 3.06 14.45
C ASN A 276 11.53 4.29 15.23
N PRO A 277 12.68 4.21 15.92
CA PRO A 277 13.16 5.31 16.78
C PRO A 277 13.51 6.58 15.98
N PHE A 278 13.69 6.47 14.66
CA PHE A 278 14.04 7.59 13.78
C PHE A 278 12.86 8.53 13.46
N VAL A 279 11.63 8.15 13.81
CA VAL A 279 10.44 9.02 13.65
C VAL A 279 10.35 9.91 14.88
N THR A 280 11.11 10.99 14.89
CA THR A 280 11.16 11.97 15.99
C THR A 280 10.19 13.14 15.76
N ALA A 281 10.10 14.06 16.72
CA ALA A 281 9.36 15.31 16.56
C ALA A 281 9.78 16.10 15.31
N ASP A 282 11.09 16.12 15.00
CA ASP A 282 11.62 16.77 13.80
C ASP A 282 11.20 16.05 12.51
N ALA A 283 11.06 14.72 12.55
CA ALA A 283 10.54 13.97 11.42
C ALA A 283 9.08 14.32 11.12
N VAL A 284 8.23 14.43 12.15
CA VAL A 284 6.82 14.86 12.00
C VAL A 284 6.76 16.26 11.41
N ARG A 285 7.55 17.21 11.95
CA ARG A 285 7.64 18.58 11.42
C ARG A 285 8.10 18.60 9.97
N ARG A 286 9.15 17.84 9.63
CA ARG A 286 9.67 17.77 8.26
C ARG A 286 8.64 17.17 7.30
N ALA A 287 8.03 16.03 7.63
CA ALA A 287 7.07 15.35 6.77
C ALA A 287 5.89 16.27 6.43
N SER A 288 5.26 16.84 7.45
CA SER A 288 4.14 17.78 7.30
C SER A 288 4.53 19.08 6.57
N THR A 289 5.72 19.63 6.83
CA THR A 289 6.20 20.84 6.13
C THR A 289 6.44 20.57 4.65
N ARG A 290 7.07 19.44 4.28
CA ARG A 290 7.32 19.06 2.88
C ARG A 290 6.03 18.74 2.14
N GLN A 291 5.07 18.10 2.80
CA GLN A 291 3.71 17.91 2.28
C GLN A 291 3.05 19.26 1.98
N ALA A 292 3.04 20.17 2.96
CA ALA A 292 2.46 21.50 2.80
C ALA A 292 3.15 22.33 1.70
N GLU A 293 4.47 22.29 1.61
CA GLU A 293 5.26 22.92 0.54
C GLU A 293 4.84 22.39 -0.85
N THR A 294 4.63 21.08 -0.97
CA THR A 294 4.22 20.43 -2.22
C THR A 294 2.81 20.87 -2.63
N ALA A 295 1.85 20.89 -1.69
CA ALA A 295 0.47 21.34 -1.98
C ALA A 295 0.41 22.84 -2.32
N LEU A 296 1.01 23.68 -1.48
CA LEU A 296 0.98 25.14 -1.66
C LEU A 296 1.74 25.56 -2.92
N GLY A 297 2.86 24.91 -3.23
CA GLY A 297 3.58 25.14 -4.48
C GLY A 297 2.77 24.81 -5.72
N HIS A 298 2.02 23.70 -5.70
CA HIS A 298 1.10 23.35 -6.79
C HIS A 298 -0.01 24.40 -6.96
N HIS A 299 -0.70 24.75 -5.87
CA HIS A 299 -1.81 25.72 -5.92
C HIS A 299 -1.34 27.12 -6.37
N LEU A 300 -0.19 27.59 -5.88
CA LEU A 300 0.42 28.85 -6.31
C LEU A 300 0.78 28.83 -7.81
N GLY A 301 1.38 27.73 -8.28
CA GLY A 301 1.68 27.53 -9.69
C GLY A 301 0.44 27.58 -10.58
N GLU A 302 -0.62 26.87 -10.21
CA GLU A 302 -1.89 26.87 -10.94
C GLU A 302 -2.57 28.26 -10.94
N LEU A 303 -2.50 29.00 -9.84
CA LEU A 303 -3.02 30.38 -9.77
C LEU A 303 -2.26 31.33 -10.72
N LEU A 304 -0.95 31.19 -10.85
CA LEU A 304 -0.16 32.01 -11.78
C LEU A 304 -0.58 31.75 -13.23
N VAL A 305 -0.76 30.48 -13.60
CA VAL A 305 -1.21 30.12 -14.95
C VAL A 305 -2.64 30.61 -15.20
N LEU A 306 -3.54 30.40 -14.22
CA LEU A 306 -4.93 30.84 -14.32
C LEU A 306 -5.06 32.36 -14.47
N ARG A 307 -4.22 33.12 -13.76
CA ARG A 307 -4.15 34.58 -13.85
C ARG A 307 -3.78 35.05 -15.27
N ASP A 308 -2.90 34.32 -15.93
CA ASP A 308 -2.47 34.67 -17.28
C ASP A 308 -3.54 34.28 -18.32
N GLU A 309 -4.22 33.14 -18.12
CA GLU A 309 -5.32 32.62 -18.97
C GLU A 309 -6.62 33.46 -18.86
N LEU A 310 -7.02 33.91 -17.66
CA LEU A 310 -8.29 34.62 -17.41
C LEU A 310 -8.18 36.14 -17.60
N SER A 311 -7.97 36.57 -18.85
CA SER A 311 -7.72 37.96 -19.24
C SER A 311 -8.98 38.77 -19.61
N MET A 312 -10.16 38.36 -19.14
CA MET A 312 -11.42 38.99 -19.58
C MET A 312 -11.50 40.46 -19.13
N SER A 313 -11.89 41.33 -20.07
CA SER A 313 -12.04 42.77 -19.84
C SER A 313 -13.49 43.15 -19.50
N ASP A 314 -13.70 43.96 -18.46
CA ASP A 314 -15.01 44.49 -18.05
C ASP A 314 -15.65 45.45 -19.08
N ARG A 315 -14.90 45.79 -20.13
CA ARG A 315 -15.41 46.51 -21.31
C ARG A 315 -16.24 45.64 -22.23
N LEU A 316 -16.06 44.31 -22.17
CA LEU A 316 -16.69 43.34 -23.05
C LEU A 316 -17.72 42.46 -22.33
N ILE A 317 -17.57 42.31 -21.02
CA ILE A 317 -18.40 41.44 -20.18
C ILE A 317 -18.87 42.20 -18.94
N THR A 318 -19.82 41.63 -18.21
CA THR A 318 -20.29 42.18 -16.93
C THR A 318 -19.92 41.21 -15.80
N PRO A 319 -18.80 41.43 -15.10
CA PRO A 319 -18.45 40.65 -13.92
C PRO A 319 -19.41 40.91 -12.76
N THR A 320 -19.47 39.99 -11.80
CA THR A 320 -20.34 40.17 -10.62
C THR A 320 -19.73 41.18 -9.64
N PRO A 321 -20.54 41.85 -8.80
CA PRO A 321 -20.05 42.77 -7.78
C PRO A 321 -19.02 42.13 -6.84
N GLU A 322 -19.20 40.86 -6.50
CA GLU A 322 -18.30 40.12 -5.61
C GLU A 322 -16.92 39.91 -6.26
N LEU A 323 -16.85 39.68 -7.57
CA LEU A 323 -15.57 39.59 -8.28
C LEU A 323 -14.87 40.94 -8.33
N LEU A 324 -15.62 42.02 -8.62
CA LEU A 324 -15.07 43.37 -8.62
C LEU A 324 -14.49 43.74 -7.24
N HIS A 325 -15.18 43.33 -6.17
CA HIS A 325 -14.67 43.50 -4.82
C HIS A 325 -13.36 42.74 -4.57
N LEU A 326 -13.26 41.47 -5.01
CA LEU A 326 -11.99 40.74 -4.95
C LEU A 326 -10.87 41.41 -5.75
N ALA A 327 -11.20 41.99 -6.91
CA ALA A 327 -10.25 42.75 -7.73
C ALA A 327 -9.77 44.03 -7.02
N GLU A 328 -10.62 44.73 -6.28
CA GLU A 328 -10.25 45.89 -5.47
C GLU A 328 -9.33 45.49 -4.30
N LEU A 329 -9.66 44.40 -3.59
CA LEU A 329 -8.87 43.89 -2.48
C LEU A 329 -7.46 43.44 -2.89
N SER A 330 -7.24 43.14 -4.17
CA SER A 330 -5.94 42.74 -4.70
C SER A 330 -4.85 43.80 -4.56
N ARG A 331 -5.23 45.09 -4.44
CA ARG A 331 -4.33 46.26 -4.49
C ARG A 331 -3.43 46.27 -5.73
N ASP A 332 -3.89 45.67 -6.83
CA ASP A 332 -3.24 45.82 -8.13
C ASP A 332 -3.69 47.14 -8.78
N ASP A 333 -2.88 48.19 -8.55
CA ASP A 333 -3.10 49.55 -9.04
C ASP A 333 -2.53 49.80 -10.45
N SER A 334 -2.13 48.74 -11.16
CA SER A 334 -1.55 48.88 -12.49
C SER A 334 -2.58 49.43 -13.49
N PRO A 335 -2.32 50.58 -14.13
CA PRO A 335 -3.25 51.15 -15.11
C PRO A 335 -3.43 50.24 -16.34
N PHE A 336 -2.45 49.37 -16.63
CA PHE A 336 -2.50 48.40 -17.73
C PHE A 336 -3.44 47.22 -17.49
N ARG A 337 -3.94 47.03 -16.25
CA ARG A 337 -4.84 45.93 -15.88
C ARG A 337 -6.15 46.44 -15.29
N ALA A 338 -6.40 47.75 -15.37
CA ALA A 338 -7.54 48.39 -14.73
C ALA A 338 -8.88 47.79 -15.20
N ASP A 339 -8.96 47.43 -16.48
CA ASP A 339 -10.15 46.81 -17.09
C ASP A 339 -10.13 45.27 -17.04
N GLU A 340 -9.16 44.62 -16.38
CA GLU A 340 -9.04 43.15 -16.29
C GLU A 340 -9.34 42.63 -14.86
N PRO A 341 -10.60 42.65 -14.40
CA PRO A 341 -10.94 42.35 -13.01
C PRO A 341 -10.62 40.91 -12.58
N TYR A 342 -10.70 39.93 -13.49
CA TYR A 342 -10.35 38.53 -13.17
C TYR A 342 -8.87 38.38 -12.86
N ARG A 343 -8.01 39.02 -13.66
CA ARG A 343 -6.57 38.99 -13.46
C ARG A 343 -6.18 39.67 -12.15
N ARG A 344 -6.81 40.82 -11.84
CA ARG A 344 -6.64 41.52 -10.56
C ARG A 344 -7.10 40.67 -9.38
N ALA A 345 -8.30 40.07 -9.44
CA ALA A 345 -8.79 39.18 -8.39
C ALA A 345 -7.85 38.00 -8.15
N LEU A 346 -7.38 37.32 -9.21
CA LEU A 346 -6.43 36.21 -9.10
C LEU A 346 -5.06 36.64 -8.59
N HIS A 347 -4.61 37.86 -8.90
CA HIS A 347 -3.42 38.44 -8.27
C HIS A 347 -3.57 38.55 -6.75
N GLY A 348 -4.73 39.03 -6.29
CA GLY A 348 -5.06 39.10 -4.86
C GLY A 348 -5.11 37.73 -4.20
N ILE A 349 -5.81 36.77 -4.81
CA ILE A 349 -5.91 35.38 -4.31
C ILE A 349 -4.52 34.74 -4.21
N HIS A 350 -3.68 34.90 -5.24
CA HIS A 350 -2.29 34.44 -5.21
C HIS A 350 -1.49 35.09 -4.08
N ALA A 351 -1.64 36.41 -3.87
CA ALA A 351 -0.93 37.11 -2.81
C ALA A 351 -1.34 36.66 -1.40
N ARG A 352 -2.63 36.41 -1.17
CA ARG A 352 -3.13 35.83 0.09
C ARG A 352 -2.62 34.41 0.32
N LEU A 353 -2.61 33.56 -0.72
CA LEU A 353 -2.08 32.21 -0.62
C LEU A 353 -0.56 32.20 -0.36
N ALA A 354 0.18 33.11 -0.97
CA ALA A 354 1.60 33.28 -0.70
C ALA A 354 1.85 33.72 0.75
N ALA A 355 1.01 34.60 1.30
CA ALA A 355 1.07 34.95 2.72
C ALA A 355 0.75 33.75 3.63
N THR A 356 -0.20 32.88 3.25
CA THR A 356 -0.44 31.60 3.94
C THR A 356 0.79 30.70 3.90
N ALA A 357 1.44 30.56 2.75
CA ALA A 357 2.67 29.79 2.62
C ALA A 357 3.79 30.35 3.50
N GLN A 358 3.99 31.67 3.51
CA GLN A 358 4.95 32.33 4.37
C GLN A 358 4.66 32.09 5.88
N ARG A 359 3.39 32.15 6.29
CA ARG A 359 2.96 31.89 7.68
C ARG A 359 3.24 30.46 8.12
N VAL A 360 2.97 29.49 7.24
CA VAL A 360 3.00 28.06 7.57
C VAL A 360 4.40 27.45 7.37
N LEU A 361 5.09 27.82 6.29
CA LEU A 361 6.36 27.24 5.87
C LEU A 361 7.57 28.11 6.23
N GLY A 362 7.36 29.39 6.56
CA GLY A 362 8.43 30.37 6.69
C GLY A 362 9.03 30.82 5.35
N SER A 363 8.52 30.33 4.22
CA SER A 363 8.93 30.71 2.87
C SER A 363 7.75 30.59 1.88
N VAL A 364 7.88 31.22 0.71
CA VAL A 364 6.91 31.12 -0.39
C VAL A 364 7.49 30.22 -1.49
N PRO A 365 6.86 29.08 -1.81
CA PRO A 365 7.26 28.29 -2.98
C PRO A 365 7.00 29.06 -4.28
N GLY A 366 7.99 29.11 -5.17
CA GLY A 366 7.88 29.84 -6.44
C GLY A 366 8.08 31.36 -6.30
N PRO A 367 7.66 32.15 -7.30
CA PRO A 367 7.91 33.59 -7.30
C PRO A 367 6.96 34.31 -6.31
N PRO A 368 7.48 35.05 -5.32
CA PRO A 368 6.64 35.77 -4.37
C PRO A 368 5.89 36.91 -5.06
N PRO A 369 4.66 37.23 -4.62
CA PRO A 369 3.92 38.40 -5.10
C PRO A 369 4.64 39.70 -4.71
N HIS A 370 4.45 40.76 -5.49
CA HIS A 370 4.91 42.10 -5.11
C HIS A 370 4.06 42.70 -3.98
N THR A 371 2.77 42.37 -3.95
CA THR A 371 1.81 42.83 -2.94
C THR A 371 1.74 41.83 -1.79
N GLN A 372 1.81 42.34 -0.56
CA GLN A 372 1.59 41.55 0.65
C GLN A 372 0.15 41.75 1.13
N LEU A 373 -0.60 40.65 1.23
CA LEU A 373 -1.96 40.60 1.76
C LEU A 373 -2.03 39.66 2.96
N GLU A 374 -3.17 39.66 3.66
CA GLU A 374 -3.41 38.77 4.78
C GLU A 374 -3.56 37.32 4.32
N ALA A 375 -2.99 36.39 5.09
CA ALA A 375 -3.07 34.97 4.83
C ALA A 375 -4.53 34.46 4.90
N TYR A 376 -4.83 33.42 4.13
CA TYR A 376 -6.02 32.60 4.41
C TYR A 376 -5.83 31.84 5.73
N ASP A 377 -6.89 31.80 6.54
CA ASP A 377 -6.96 30.96 7.74
C ASP A 377 -7.18 29.48 7.38
N THR A 378 -8.06 29.21 6.42
CA THR A 378 -8.45 27.85 6.03
C THR A 378 -8.49 27.68 4.50
N PRO A 379 -8.35 26.43 3.99
CA PRO A 379 -8.56 26.13 2.58
C PRO A 379 -9.97 26.47 2.07
N ASP A 380 -10.99 26.39 2.93
CA ASP A 380 -12.37 26.71 2.56
C ASP A 380 -12.53 28.20 2.22
N ALA A 381 -11.74 29.10 2.84
CA ALA A 381 -11.71 30.51 2.47
C ALA A 381 -11.11 30.74 1.08
N LEU A 382 -10.07 29.99 0.70
CA LEU A 382 -9.54 30.01 -0.68
C LEU A 382 -10.57 29.47 -1.68
N LEU A 383 -11.26 28.38 -1.35
CA LEU A 383 -12.32 27.81 -2.18
C LEU A 383 -13.48 28.79 -2.39
N ALA A 384 -13.82 29.59 -1.39
CA ALA A 384 -14.84 30.63 -1.50
C ALA A 384 -14.45 31.70 -2.52
N ASP A 385 -13.21 32.22 -2.47
CA ASP A 385 -12.72 33.21 -3.44
C ASP A 385 -12.67 32.63 -4.86
N LEU A 386 -12.16 31.41 -5.04
CA LEU A 386 -12.21 30.69 -6.33
C LEU A 386 -13.65 30.41 -6.79
N GLY A 387 -14.55 30.21 -5.84
CA GLY A 387 -16.00 30.11 -6.03
C GLY A 387 -16.56 31.35 -6.70
N THR A 388 -16.23 32.53 -6.18
CA THR A 388 -16.64 33.83 -6.73
C THR A 388 -16.16 34.01 -8.17
N VAL A 389 -14.90 33.63 -8.47
CA VAL A 389 -14.37 33.66 -9.84
C VAL A 389 -15.22 32.80 -10.79
N GLY A 390 -15.54 31.57 -10.36
CA GLY A 390 -16.33 30.64 -11.17
C GLY A 390 -17.78 31.10 -11.37
N THR A 391 -18.43 31.61 -10.31
CA THR A 391 -19.79 32.17 -10.38
C THR A 391 -19.84 33.33 -11.37
N SER A 392 -18.85 34.23 -11.32
CA SER A 392 -18.81 35.36 -12.23
C SER A 392 -18.52 34.97 -13.67
N LEU A 393 -17.70 33.95 -13.94
CA LEU A 393 -17.52 33.45 -15.31
C LEU A 393 -18.83 32.92 -15.90
N ARG A 394 -19.62 32.21 -15.09
CA ARG A 394 -20.90 31.66 -15.54
C ARG A 394 -21.96 32.72 -15.79
N SER A 395 -21.93 33.85 -15.07
CA SER A 395 -22.94 34.90 -15.20
C SER A 395 -22.98 35.59 -16.57
N HIS A 396 -21.89 35.55 -17.33
CA HIS A 396 -21.82 36.14 -18.69
C HIS A 396 -21.57 35.10 -19.80
N GLY A 397 -21.78 33.82 -19.52
CA GLY A 397 -21.71 32.74 -20.51
C GLY A 397 -20.32 32.11 -20.71
N ALA A 398 -19.31 32.51 -19.93
CA ALA A 398 -17.96 31.92 -19.98
C ALA A 398 -17.83 30.65 -19.11
N GLY A 399 -18.88 29.85 -18.98
CA GLY A 399 -18.89 28.64 -18.16
C GLY A 399 -17.82 27.62 -18.56
N ALA A 400 -17.52 27.49 -19.85
CA ALA A 400 -16.46 26.60 -20.33
C ALA A 400 -15.07 26.93 -19.77
N LEU A 401 -14.79 28.20 -19.45
CA LEU A 401 -13.53 28.60 -18.78
C LEU A 401 -13.55 28.24 -17.29
N ALA A 402 -14.72 28.31 -16.65
CA ALA A 402 -14.89 27.93 -15.26
C ALA A 402 -14.77 26.41 -15.06
N ASP A 403 -15.20 25.62 -16.04
CA ASP A 403 -15.20 24.15 -16.04
C ASP A 403 -13.85 23.52 -16.41
N ASP A 404 -12.84 24.33 -16.76
CA ASP A 404 -11.49 23.87 -17.10
C ASP A 404 -10.52 23.96 -15.91
N ARG A 405 -9.46 24.77 -15.98
CA ARG A 405 -8.40 24.86 -14.96
C ARG A 405 -8.93 25.32 -13.61
N LEU A 406 -9.86 26.27 -13.58
CA LEU A 406 -10.45 26.76 -12.33
C LEU A 406 -11.16 25.63 -11.58
N ALA A 407 -11.95 24.80 -12.26
CA ALA A 407 -12.59 23.65 -11.65
C ALA A 407 -11.55 22.64 -11.13
N ARG A 408 -10.52 22.32 -11.93
CA ARG A 408 -9.43 21.41 -11.50
C ARG A 408 -8.71 21.92 -10.25
N LEU A 409 -8.37 23.22 -10.20
CA LEU A 409 -7.73 23.84 -9.03
C LEU A 409 -8.64 23.80 -7.80
N ARG A 410 -9.93 24.09 -7.96
CA ARG A 410 -10.89 24.00 -6.84
C ARG A 410 -10.97 22.58 -6.28
N GLU A 411 -11.09 21.58 -7.14
CA GLU A 411 -11.07 20.16 -6.73
C GLU A 411 -9.75 19.80 -6.04
N ALA A 412 -8.61 20.27 -6.56
CA ALA A 412 -7.30 20.06 -5.95
C ALA A 412 -7.19 20.70 -4.56
N VAL A 413 -7.67 21.93 -4.36
CA VAL A 413 -7.69 22.59 -3.04
C VAL A 413 -8.63 21.85 -2.08
N GLU A 414 -9.76 21.33 -2.56
CA GLU A 414 -10.70 20.58 -1.73
C GLU A 414 -10.08 19.27 -1.22
N VAL A 415 -9.43 18.52 -2.11
CA VAL A 415 -8.73 17.27 -1.80
C VAL A 415 -7.49 17.51 -0.94
N PHE A 416 -6.56 18.34 -1.40
CA PHE A 416 -5.22 18.45 -0.83
C PHE A 416 -5.11 19.53 0.27
N GLY A 417 -6.01 20.51 0.28
CA GLY A 417 -5.93 21.66 1.20
C GLY A 417 -4.55 22.31 1.20
N PHE A 418 -4.10 22.77 2.38
CA PHE A 418 -2.73 23.26 2.59
C PHE A 418 -1.77 22.19 3.12
N HIS A 419 -2.24 20.97 3.35
CA HIS A 419 -1.51 19.89 4.04
C HIS A 419 -1.17 18.71 3.13
N LEU A 420 -1.61 18.72 1.87
CA LEU A 420 -1.49 17.65 0.86
C LEU A 420 -2.28 16.38 1.19
N CYS A 421 -1.94 15.71 2.28
CA CYS A 421 -2.54 14.45 2.69
C CYS A 421 -2.46 14.30 4.21
N GLY A 422 -3.37 13.53 4.80
CA GLY A 422 -3.33 13.29 6.24
C GLY A 422 -2.12 12.43 6.64
N LEU A 423 -1.33 12.90 7.61
CA LEU A 423 -0.25 12.14 8.21
C LEU A 423 -0.78 11.44 9.48
N ASP A 424 -1.01 10.13 9.40
CA ASP A 424 -1.44 9.38 10.59
C ASP A 424 -0.25 9.19 11.54
N MET A 425 -0.54 9.31 12.84
CA MET A 425 0.40 8.92 13.89
C MET A 425 0.18 7.45 14.26
N ARG A 426 1.24 6.71 14.59
CA ARG A 426 1.12 5.32 15.06
C ARG A 426 2.19 4.99 16.09
N GLN A 427 1.80 4.31 17.16
CA GLN A 427 2.71 3.79 18.21
C GLN A 427 2.11 2.53 18.86
N ASN A 428 2.95 1.75 19.54
CA ASN A 428 2.55 0.53 20.28
C ASN A 428 1.97 0.86 21.67
N ALA A 429 0.90 0.18 22.07
CA ALA A 429 0.20 0.36 23.35
C ALA A 429 1.15 0.28 24.57
N ALA A 430 2.11 -0.65 24.58
CA ALA A 430 3.04 -0.80 25.69
C ALA A 430 3.93 0.43 25.92
N VAL A 431 4.19 1.23 24.88
CA VAL A 431 4.93 2.49 25.01
C VAL A 431 4.04 3.56 25.64
N HIS A 432 2.73 3.56 25.36
CA HIS A 432 1.78 4.46 26.02
C HIS A 432 1.70 4.17 27.51
N GLU A 433 1.59 2.89 27.89
CA GLU A 433 1.60 2.45 29.29
C GLU A 433 2.89 2.88 30.00
N GLU A 434 4.07 2.64 29.40
CA GLU A 434 5.37 3.03 29.97
C GLU A 434 5.45 4.54 30.22
N VAL A 435 5.13 5.34 29.19
CA VAL A 435 5.20 6.81 29.29
C VAL A 435 4.19 7.31 30.31
N LEU A 436 2.95 6.83 30.27
CA LEU A 436 1.91 7.34 31.16
C LEU A 436 2.16 6.94 32.61
N ALA A 437 2.69 5.73 32.88
CA ALA A 437 3.11 5.34 34.21
C ALA A 437 4.14 6.32 34.78
N GLU A 438 5.11 6.75 33.97
CA GLU A 438 6.10 7.74 34.37
C GLU A 438 5.48 9.12 34.65
N LEU A 439 4.58 9.61 33.77
CA LEU A 439 3.90 10.90 33.96
C LEU A 439 3.03 10.91 35.22
N LEU A 440 2.28 9.83 35.48
CA LEU A 440 1.42 9.69 36.65
C LEU A 440 2.22 9.61 37.95
N ALA A 441 3.36 8.91 37.94
CA ALA A 441 4.26 8.83 39.08
C ALA A 441 4.89 10.19 39.38
N TRP A 442 5.37 10.89 38.35
CA TRP A 442 5.93 12.23 38.49
C TRP A 442 4.90 13.23 39.04
N ALA A 443 3.66 13.16 38.54
CA ALA A 443 2.55 14.01 38.97
C ALA A 443 2.04 13.71 40.39
N GLY A 444 2.55 12.65 41.03
CA GLY A 444 2.10 12.18 42.35
C GLY A 444 0.69 11.57 42.33
N VAL A 445 0.21 11.13 41.17
CA VAL A 445 -1.14 10.56 40.99
C VAL A 445 -1.15 9.07 41.29
N CYS A 446 -0.22 8.34 40.68
CA CYS A 446 -0.10 6.90 40.88
C CYS A 446 1.38 6.50 40.78
N PRO A 447 1.98 5.94 41.84
CA PRO A 447 3.40 5.57 41.84
C PRO A 447 3.69 4.32 40.98
N ASP A 448 2.71 3.44 40.78
CA ASP A 448 2.87 2.18 40.03
C ASP A 448 1.59 1.88 39.25
N TYR A 449 1.45 2.53 38.10
CA TYR A 449 0.29 2.36 37.21
C TYR A 449 0.23 0.96 36.60
N ALA A 450 1.39 0.36 36.30
CA ALA A 450 1.48 -0.95 35.67
C ALA A 450 0.92 -2.08 36.56
N ALA A 451 0.97 -1.92 37.90
CA ALA A 451 0.42 -2.87 38.85
C ALA A 451 -1.12 -2.84 38.96
N LEU A 452 -1.80 -1.83 38.39
CA LEU A 452 -3.25 -1.73 38.41
C LEU A 452 -3.91 -2.73 37.46
N ASP A 453 -5.06 -3.27 37.86
CA ASP A 453 -5.93 -4.02 36.96
C ASP A 453 -6.69 -3.09 35.98
N GLU A 454 -7.34 -3.68 34.97
CA GLU A 454 -8.01 -2.90 33.92
C GLU A 454 -9.10 -1.96 34.45
N GLU A 455 -9.89 -2.40 35.43
CA GLU A 455 -10.96 -1.57 36.00
C GLU A 455 -10.37 -0.35 36.73
N GLN A 456 -9.29 -0.56 37.48
CA GLN A 456 -8.55 0.51 38.16
C GLN A 456 -7.89 1.47 37.18
N ARG A 457 -7.28 0.96 36.11
CA ARG A 457 -6.68 1.78 35.03
C ARG A 457 -7.76 2.66 34.39
N VAL A 458 -8.86 2.09 33.94
CA VAL A 458 -9.98 2.83 33.32
C VAL A 458 -10.54 3.91 34.24
N ALA A 459 -10.76 3.59 35.52
CA ALA A 459 -11.26 4.54 36.50
C ALA A 459 -10.29 5.73 36.71
N LEU A 460 -8.99 5.45 36.81
CA LEU A 460 -7.95 6.46 36.97
C LEU A 460 -7.87 7.37 35.73
N LEU A 461 -7.78 6.78 34.53
CA LEU A 461 -7.64 7.53 33.28
C LEU A 461 -8.86 8.40 33.00
N THR A 462 -10.06 7.87 33.22
CA THR A 462 -11.30 8.64 33.10
C THR A 462 -11.35 9.80 34.09
N GLY A 463 -10.80 9.62 35.30
CA GLY A 463 -10.61 10.68 36.26
C GLY A 463 -9.67 11.77 35.76
N GLU A 464 -8.48 11.41 35.28
CA GLU A 464 -7.48 12.36 34.79
C GLU A 464 -7.90 13.10 33.52
N LEU A 465 -8.70 12.46 32.65
CA LEU A 465 -9.28 13.13 31.48
C LEU A 465 -10.22 14.28 31.86
N ARG A 466 -10.87 14.24 33.03
CA ARG A 466 -11.74 15.33 33.52
C ARG A 466 -10.97 16.45 34.20
N MET A 467 -9.71 16.24 34.54
CA MET A 467 -8.91 17.21 35.28
C MET A 467 -8.21 18.18 34.31
N ARG A 468 -8.41 19.48 34.45
CA ARG A 468 -7.79 20.48 33.55
C ARG A 468 -6.31 20.76 33.81
N ARG A 469 -5.76 20.27 34.92
CA ARG A 469 -4.33 20.43 35.21
C ARG A 469 -3.52 19.54 34.25
N PRO A 470 -2.36 20.02 33.77
CA PRO A 470 -1.40 19.12 33.13
C PRO A 470 -0.81 18.18 34.17
N LEU A 471 -0.49 16.96 33.76
CA LEU A 471 0.22 15.97 34.57
C LEU A 471 1.67 16.40 34.80
N VAL A 472 2.32 16.90 33.75
CA VAL A 472 3.73 17.30 33.80
C VAL A 472 3.92 18.79 33.58
N ARG A 473 4.98 19.33 34.18
CA ARG A 473 5.44 20.70 33.95
C ARG A 473 6.60 20.71 32.94
N PRO A 474 6.91 21.86 32.31
CA PRO A 474 8.04 21.96 31.39
C PRO A 474 9.42 21.60 31.99
N ASP A 475 9.56 21.66 33.32
CA ASP A 475 10.77 21.31 34.08
C ASP A 475 10.78 19.85 34.59
N ALA A 476 9.86 19.00 34.13
CA ALA A 476 9.82 17.59 34.50
C ALA A 476 11.07 16.83 34.00
N GLU A 477 11.78 16.18 34.93
CA GLU A 477 12.88 15.26 34.61
C GLU A 477 12.28 13.90 34.21
N LEU A 478 12.09 13.72 32.90
CA LEU A 478 11.54 12.50 32.31
C LEU A 478 12.62 11.70 31.56
N SER A 479 12.35 10.42 31.35
CA SER A 479 13.16 9.53 30.52
C SER A 479 13.23 10.02 29.07
N GLU A 480 14.25 9.55 28.33
CA GLU A 480 14.38 9.85 26.90
C GLU A 480 13.16 9.36 26.10
N THR A 481 12.57 8.22 26.50
CA THR A 481 11.35 7.66 25.90
C THR A 481 10.18 8.63 26.09
N ALA A 482 9.85 8.99 27.34
CA ALA A 482 8.73 9.87 27.64
C ALA A 482 8.89 11.26 27.02
N HIS A 483 10.10 11.83 27.07
CA HIS A 483 10.39 13.09 26.40
C HIS A 483 10.22 13.00 24.87
N GLY A 484 10.68 11.90 24.28
CA GLY A 484 10.55 11.63 22.84
C GLY A 484 9.09 11.51 22.39
N GLU A 485 8.27 10.74 23.11
CA GLU A 485 6.85 10.55 22.77
C GLU A 485 6.04 11.85 22.94
N LEU A 486 6.23 12.58 24.04
CA LEU A 486 5.59 13.88 24.23
C LEU A 486 6.03 14.91 23.18
N GLY A 487 7.31 14.90 22.79
CA GLY A 487 7.83 15.78 21.74
C GLY A 487 7.18 15.51 20.38
N VAL A 488 6.93 14.24 20.04
CA VAL A 488 6.23 13.84 18.82
C VAL A 488 4.78 14.30 18.81
N LEU A 489 4.07 14.14 19.93
CA LEU A 489 2.69 14.61 20.08
C LEU A 489 2.59 16.14 20.07
N THR A 490 3.56 16.83 20.68
CA THR A 490 3.65 18.30 20.64
C THR A 490 3.87 18.78 19.20
N ALA A 491 4.76 18.14 18.45
CA ALA A 491 4.95 18.45 17.03
C ALA A 491 3.65 18.25 16.23
N ALA A 492 2.89 17.18 16.50
CA ALA A 492 1.59 16.97 15.87
C ALA A 492 0.60 18.11 16.21
N ALA A 493 0.53 18.55 17.48
CA ALA A 493 -0.29 19.67 17.92
C ALA A 493 0.06 20.99 17.20
N GLU A 494 1.36 21.29 17.09
CA GLU A 494 1.86 22.45 16.34
C GLU A 494 1.42 22.42 14.87
N ARG A 495 1.41 21.23 14.25
CA ARG A 495 1.00 21.06 12.84
C ARG A 495 -0.50 21.18 12.65
N VAL A 496 -1.30 20.61 13.55
CA VAL A 496 -2.76 20.80 13.55
C VAL A 496 -3.12 22.28 13.68
N ALA A 497 -2.45 23.02 14.56
CA ALA A 497 -2.65 24.46 14.71
C ALA A 497 -2.26 25.25 13.45
N ALA A 498 -1.18 24.87 12.77
CA ALA A 498 -0.69 25.59 11.59
C ALA A 498 -1.45 25.27 10.29
N LEU A 499 -1.82 24.00 10.09
CA LEU A 499 -2.34 23.44 8.83
C LEU A 499 -3.81 23.01 8.90
N GLY A 500 -4.39 22.99 10.09
CA GLY A 500 -5.74 22.51 10.37
C GLY A 500 -5.79 21.01 10.73
N PRO A 501 -6.97 20.53 11.18
CA PRO A 501 -7.15 19.18 11.74
C PRO A 501 -6.88 18.05 10.74
N ARG A 502 -7.05 18.31 9.44
CA ARG A 502 -6.79 17.30 8.39
C ARG A 502 -5.31 16.93 8.23
N ALA A 503 -4.39 17.75 8.75
CA ALA A 503 -2.96 17.46 8.67
C ALA A 503 -2.56 16.22 9.47
N ILE A 504 -3.17 16.02 10.65
CA ILE A 504 -2.97 14.85 11.52
C ILE A 504 -4.37 14.29 11.84
N PRO A 505 -4.97 13.48 10.96
CA PRO A 505 -6.37 13.09 11.11
C PRO A 505 -6.58 12.01 12.17
N ASN A 506 -5.60 11.11 12.36
CA ASN A 506 -5.73 9.90 13.16
C ASN A 506 -4.46 9.56 13.96
N TYR A 507 -4.65 8.88 15.09
CA TYR A 507 -3.64 8.24 15.91
C TYR A 507 -3.99 6.75 16.05
N VAL A 508 -3.12 5.87 15.55
CA VAL A 508 -3.31 4.41 15.54
C VAL A 508 -2.56 3.76 16.71
N ILE A 509 -3.24 2.89 17.45
CA ILE A 509 -2.70 2.18 18.62
C ILE A 509 -2.39 0.74 18.25
N SER A 510 -1.13 0.41 18.02
CA SER A 510 -0.69 -0.95 17.65
C SER A 510 -0.71 -1.86 18.86
N MET A 511 -1.04 -3.15 18.67
CA MET A 511 -1.25 -4.10 19.77
C MET A 511 -2.24 -3.58 20.83
N CYS A 512 -3.39 -3.07 20.38
CA CYS A 512 -4.46 -2.64 21.27
C CYS A 512 -5.26 -3.87 21.73
N GLU A 513 -5.33 -4.08 23.03
CA GLU A 513 -5.96 -5.23 23.68
C GLU A 513 -7.13 -4.80 24.59
N SER A 514 -7.09 -3.57 25.12
CA SER A 514 -7.91 -3.14 26.25
C SER A 514 -8.57 -1.75 26.06
N VAL A 515 -9.43 -1.36 27.01
CA VAL A 515 -10.01 -0.01 27.05
C VAL A 515 -8.98 1.00 27.54
N SER A 516 -8.11 0.61 28.48
CA SER A 516 -7.05 1.49 28.98
C SER A 516 -6.15 1.97 27.86
N ASP A 517 -5.77 1.11 26.90
CA ASP A 517 -4.91 1.51 25.77
C ASP A 517 -5.46 2.73 25.00
N VAL A 518 -6.77 2.76 24.77
CA VAL A 518 -7.46 3.86 24.08
C VAL A 518 -7.48 5.12 24.95
N LEU A 519 -7.73 4.96 26.25
CA LEU A 519 -7.81 6.07 27.20
C LEU A 519 -6.43 6.66 27.53
N GLU A 520 -5.36 5.87 27.51
CA GLU A 520 -3.98 6.32 27.68
C GLU A 520 -3.61 7.31 26.58
N VAL A 521 -3.92 6.99 25.32
CA VAL A 521 -3.73 7.91 24.19
C VAL A 521 -4.60 9.15 24.34
N ALA A 522 -5.85 9.03 24.81
CA ALA A 522 -6.69 10.19 25.05
C ALA A 522 -6.06 11.14 26.10
N VAL A 523 -5.49 10.60 27.19
CA VAL A 523 -4.77 11.41 28.19
C VAL A 523 -3.55 12.06 27.57
N LEU A 524 -2.73 11.32 26.81
CA LEU A 524 -1.55 11.87 26.15
C LEU A 524 -1.89 12.99 25.14
N LEU A 525 -2.98 12.86 24.39
CA LEU A 525 -3.47 13.90 23.48
C LEU A 525 -3.97 15.13 24.24
N LYS A 526 -4.57 14.95 25.42
CA LYS A 526 -4.95 16.05 26.32
C LYS A 526 -3.73 16.80 26.83
N GLU A 527 -2.68 16.10 27.22
CA GLU A 527 -1.45 16.72 27.76
C GLU A 527 -0.76 17.66 26.76
N VAL A 528 -0.92 17.43 25.45
CA VAL A 528 -0.39 18.32 24.40
C VAL A 528 -1.42 19.30 23.82
N GLY A 529 -2.63 19.36 24.40
CA GLY A 529 -3.70 20.27 23.98
C GLY A 529 -4.41 19.87 22.69
N LEU A 530 -4.26 18.62 22.22
CA LEU A 530 -5.03 18.09 21.10
C LEU A 530 -6.40 17.57 21.54
N LEU A 531 -6.57 17.19 22.81
CA LEU A 531 -7.87 16.81 23.35
C LEU A 531 -8.28 17.83 24.42
N ASP A 532 -9.44 18.45 24.23
CA ASP A 532 -10.08 19.30 25.22
C ASP A 532 -11.35 18.62 25.73
N PRO A 533 -11.41 18.16 26.99
CA PRO A 533 -12.57 17.47 27.54
C PRO A 533 -13.77 18.40 27.79
N ASP A 534 -13.56 19.72 27.86
CA ASP A 534 -14.59 20.71 28.22
C ASP A 534 -14.58 21.94 27.29
N GLY A 535 -14.38 21.73 25.99
CA GLY A 535 -14.44 22.82 25.00
C GLY A 535 -15.80 23.52 24.98
N ASP A 536 -15.86 24.71 24.38
CA ASP A 536 -17.08 25.55 24.36
C ASP A 536 -18.30 24.81 23.76
N ASP A 537 -18.07 23.93 22.78
CA ASP A 537 -19.07 23.08 22.12
C ASP A 537 -19.07 21.63 22.66
N GLY A 538 -18.53 21.43 23.86
CA GLY A 538 -18.31 20.12 24.48
C GLY A 538 -16.92 19.54 24.20
N PRO A 539 -16.68 18.26 24.56
CA PRO A 539 -15.38 17.64 24.42
C PRO A 539 -14.97 17.57 22.94
N SER A 540 -13.73 17.94 22.63
CA SER A 540 -13.22 17.98 21.27
C SER A 540 -11.84 17.33 21.16
N CYS A 541 -11.61 16.63 20.06
CA CYS A 541 -10.29 16.18 19.66
C CYS A 541 -10.25 16.15 18.12
N PRO A 542 -9.33 16.88 17.45
CA PRO A 542 -9.22 16.88 16.00
C PRO A 542 -8.57 15.59 15.48
N VAL A 543 -7.93 14.80 16.33
CA VAL A 543 -7.29 13.52 15.99
C VAL A 543 -8.20 12.35 16.38
N GLY A 544 -8.51 11.46 15.44
CA GLY A 544 -9.26 10.24 15.71
C GLY A 544 -8.38 9.18 16.37
N ILE A 545 -8.84 8.56 17.46
CA ILE A 545 -8.11 7.47 18.12
C ILE A 545 -8.58 6.14 17.54
N SER A 546 -7.69 5.42 16.87
CA SER A 546 -7.98 4.21 16.10
C SER A 546 -7.28 3.00 16.73
N PRO A 547 -8.01 2.09 17.41
CA PRO A 547 -7.42 0.86 17.91
C PRO A 547 -7.03 -0.06 16.75
N LEU A 548 -5.85 -0.66 16.80
CA LEU A 548 -5.38 -1.66 15.86
C LEU A 548 -5.32 -3.04 16.54
N PHE A 549 -6.24 -3.93 16.14
CA PHE A 549 -6.29 -5.32 16.59
C PHE A 549 -5.44 -6.19 15.64
N GLU A 550 -4.38 -6.83 16.15
CA GLU A 550 -3.37 -7.50 15.31
C GLU A 550 -3.27 -9.01 15.52
N THR A 551 -3.51 -9.53 16.73
CA THR A 551 -3.49 -10.97 17.00
C THR A 551 -4.86 -11.62 16.81
N ILE A 552 -4.92 -12.95 16.75
CA ILE A 552 -6.20 -13.65 16.62
C ILE A 552 -7.07 -13.41 17.87
N GLY A 553 -6.47 -13.37 19.05
CA GLY A 553 -7.18 -13.07 20.29
C GLY A 553 -7.80 -11.68 20.27
N ASP A 554 -7.03 -10.67 19.86
CA ASP A 554 -7.50 -9.28 19.81
C ASP A 554 -8.63 -9.12 18.80
N LEU A 555 -8.50 -9.74 17.62
CA LEU A 555 -9.54 -9.72 16.58
C LEU A 555 -10.85 -10.35 17.09
N GLN A 556 -10.76 -11.44 17.85
CA GLN A 556 -11.93 -12.07 18.47
C GLN A 556 -12.56 -11.18 19.56
N ALA A 557 -11.75 -10.41 20.29
CA ALA A 557 -12.20 -9.50 21.34
C ALA A 557 -12.65 -8.12 20.82
N ALA A 558 -12.31 -7.75 19.58
CA ALA A 558 -12.45 -6.40 19.02
C ALA A 558 -13.84 -5.77 19.24
N GLY A 559 -14.91 -6.53 19.01
CA GLY A 559 -16.28 -6.04 19.22
C GLY A 559 -16.59 -5.74 20.69
N ALA A 560 -16.14 -6.59 21.61
CA ALA A 560 -16.34 -6.38 23.05
C ALA A 560 -15.52 -5.19 23.56
N THR A 561 -14.25 -5.08 23.14
CA THR A 561 -13.37 -3.95 23.50
C THR A 561 -13.94 -2.64 22.97
N LEU A 562 -14.37 -2.58 21.70
CA LEU A 562 -14.96 -1.36 21.15
C LEU A 562 -16.26 -0.98 21.88
N SER A 563 -17.12 -1.94 22.21
CA SER A 563 -18.31 -1.69 23.03
C SER A 563 -17.94 -1.01 24.35
N ALA A 564 -16.96 -1.57 25.07
CA ALA A 564 -16.55 -1.05 26.38
C ALA A 564 -15.88 0.33 26.30
N VAL A 565 -15.20 0.64 25.19
CA VAL A 565 -14.70 1.99 24.89
C VAL A 565 -15.87 2.97 24.68
N LEU A 566 -16.90 2.58 23.91
CA LEU A 566 -18.07 3.42 23.64
C LEU A 566 -18.97 3.61 24.86
N ASP A 567 -18.93 2.70 25.83
CA ASP A 567 -19.60 2.84 27.12
C ASP A 567 -18.98 3.96 27.99
N GLN A 568 -17.78 4.46 27.66
CA GLN A 568 -17.16 5.59 28.34
C GLN A 568 -17.81 6.92 27.92
N PRO A 569 -18.49 7.65 28.82
CA PRO A 569 -19.31 8.81 28.42
C PRO A 569 -18.54 9.93 27.72
N LEU A 570 -17.31 10.21 28.17
CA LEU A 570 -16.46 11.24 27.56
C LEU A 570 -16.05 10.83 26.14
N TYR A 571 -15.68 9.57 25.93
CA TYR A 571 -15.29 9.07 24.62
C TYR A 571 -16.47 9.07 23.64
N ARG A 572 -17.66 8.64 24.09
CA ARG A 572 -18.89 8.71 23.29
C ARG A 572 -19.22 10.13 22.86
N ALA A 573 -19.05 11.10 23.75
CA ALA A 573 -19.27 12.52 23.46
C ALA A 573 -18.22 13.08 22.47
N LEU A 574 -16.94 12.70 22.61
CA LEU A 574 -15.88 13.04 21.65
C LEU A 574 -16.24 12.55 20.23
N LEU A 575 -16.77 11.33 20.10
CA LEU A 575 -17.21 10.79 18.82
C LEU A 575 -18.43 11.52 18.25
N ALA A 576 -19.42 11.85 19.08
CA ALA A 576 -20.59 12.62 18.65
C ALA A 576 -20.17 13.98 18.06
N ASN A 577 -19.24 14.66 18.72
CA ASN A 577 -18.67 15.93 18.24
C ASN A 577 -17.78 15.79 16.98
N ARG A 578 -17.43 14.55 16.61
CA ARG A 578 -16.74 14.20 15.35
C ARG A 578 -17.66 13.56 14.31
N GLY A 579 -18.98 13.68 14.47
CA GLY A 579 -19.97 13.17 13.52
C GLY A 579 -20.22 11.67 13.61
N ASP A 580 -20.04 11.09 14.80
CA ASP A 580 -20.32 9.67 15.11
C ASP A 580 -19.53 8.69 14.23
N VAL A 581 -18.29 9.02 13.85
CA VAL A 581 -17.43 8.14 13.05
C VAL A 581 -16.33 7.54 13.93
N GLN A 582 -16.32 6.22 14.08
CA GLN A 582 -15.22 5.49 14.72
C GLN A 582 -14.39 4.77 13.66
N GLU A 583 -13.09 5.00 13.68
CA GLU A 583 -12.14 4.23 12.86
C GLU A 583 -11.56 3.08 13.68
N VAL A 584 -11.49 1.88 13.10
CA VAL A 584 -10.81 0.72 13.69
C VAL A 584 -9.87 0.14 12.65
N MET A 585 -8.63 -0.14 13.04
CA MET A 585 -7.64 -0.73 12.17
C MET A 585 -7.52 -2.25 12.40
N LEU A 586 -7.35 -3.01 11.33
CA LEU A 586 -7.24 -4.47 11.37
C LEU A 586 -5.88 -4.95 10.84
N GLY A 587 -5.18 -5.75 11.63
CA GLY A 587 -3.87 -6.31 11.34
C GLY A 587 -3.94 -7.71 10.70
N TYR A 588 -3.47 -7.83 9.46
CA TYR A 588 -3.49 -9.09 8.70
C TYR A 588 -2.24 -9.94 8.86
N SER A 589 -1.06 -9.31 8.82
CA SER A 589 0.20 -10.04 8.72
C SER A 589 0.63 -10.66 10.05
N ASP A 590 0.33 -10.00 11.17
CA ASP A 590 0.64 -10.51 12.51
C ASP A 590 -0.33 -11.63 12.94
N SER A 591 -1.63 -11.51 12.65
CA SER A 591 -2.61 -12.60 12.87
C SER A 591 -2.27 -13.86 12.06
N ASN A 592 -1.75 -13.70 10.84
CA ASN A 592 -1.27 -14.84 10.04
C ASN A 592 -0.01 -15.50 10.63
N LYS A 593 0.88 -14.73 11.25
CA LYS A 593 2.04 -15.28 11.99
C LYS A 593 1.60 -16.04 13.24
N ASP A 594 0.50 -15.62 13.86
CA ASP A 594 -0.04 -16.18 15.11
C ASP A 594 -0.79 -17.51 14.90
N GLY A 595 -1.64 -17.63 13.86
CA GLY A 595 -2.47 -18.83 13.68
C GLY A 595 -2.60 -19.39 12.27
N GLY A 596 -1.84 -18.89 11.30
CA GLY A 596 -1.84 -19.40 9.93
C GLY A 596 -2.95 -18.84 9.03
N TYR A 597 -2.87 -19.18 7.75
CA TYR A 597 -3.53 -18.45 6.66
C TYR A 597 -5.06 -18.42 6.77
N LEU A 598 -5.72 -19.58 6.83
CA LEU A 598 -7.18 -19.65 6.86
C LEU A 598 -7.75 -19.04 8.15
N ALA A 599 -7.14 -19.36 9.29
CA ALA A 599 -7.60 -18.89 10.60
C ALA A 599 -7.50 -17.36 10.72
N ALA A 600 -6.41 -16.76 10.24
CA ALA A 600 -6.25 -15.32 10.25
C ALA A 600 -7.27 -14.61 9.34
N ASN A 601 -7.44 -15.05 8.09
CA ASN A 601 -8.44 -14.46 7.18
C ASN A 601 -9.86 -14.58 7.74
N TRP A 602 -10.18 -15.69 8.40
CA TRP A 602 -11.49 -15.89 9.01
C TRP A 602 -11.69 -15.05 10.28
N ALA A 603 -10.67 -14.96 11.15
CA ALA A 603 -10.71 -14.11 12.35
C ALA A 603 -10.97 -12.65 11.98
N LEU A 604 -10.36 -12.16 10.90
CA LEU A 604 -10.62 -10.83 10.36
C LEU A 604 -12.08 -10.66 9.91
N TYR A 605 -12.60 -11.59 9.10
CA TYR A 605 -14.00 -11.54 8.64
C TYR A 605 -14.98 -11.52 9.83
N ARG A 606 -14.72 -12.34 10.86
CA ARG A 606 -15.53 -12.38 12.07
C ARG A 606 -15.42 -11.13 12.94
N ALA A 607 -14.22 -10.55 13.04
CA ALA A 607 -14.01 -9.28 13.74
C ALA A 607 -14.79 -8.15 13.05
N GLU A 608 -14.74 -8.09 11.70
CA GLU A 608 -15.48 -7.11 10.91
C GLU A 608 -17.00 -7.23 11.15
N LEU A 609 -17.57 -8.44 11.12
CA LEU A 609 -18.98 -8.67 11.47
C LEU A 609 -19.33 -8.20 12.89
N ALA A 610 -18.49 -8.52 13.87
CA ALA A 610 -18.71 -8.11 15.26
C ALA A 610 -18.67 -6.58 15.43
N LEU A 611 -17.72 -5.91 14.78
CA LEU A 611 -17.61 -4.44 14.79
C LEU A 611 -18.79 -3.77 14.08
N VAL A 612 -19.28 -4.34 12.97
CA VAL A 612 -20.48 -3.86 12.28
C VAL A 612 -21.71 -3.92 13.19
N GLU A 613 -21.89 -5.02 13.93
CA GLU A 613 -23.00 -5.14 14.87
C GLU A 613 -22.92 -4.14 16.01
N VAL A 614 -21.71 -3.89 16.56
CA VAL A 614 -21.49 -2.83 17.56
C VAL A 614 -21.86 -1.47 16.97
N ALA A 615 -21.38 -1.15 15.77
CA ALA A 615 -21.66 0.12 15.13
C ALA A 615 -23.16 0.35 14.90
N ARG A 616 -23.87 -0.70 14.47
CA ARG A 616 -25.33 -0.69 14.30
C ARG A 616 -26.05 -0.45 15.62
N ARG A 617 -25.63 -1.11 16.69
CA ARG A 617 -26.24 -1.00 18.03
C ARG A 617 -26.02 0.38 18.64
N GLU A 618 -24.82 0.93 18.51
CA GLU A 618 -24.43 2.23 19.09
C GLU A 618 -24.81 3.44 18.21
N GLY A 619 -25.33 3.18 17.00
CA GLY A 619 -25.74 4.22 16.06
C GLY A 619 -24.57 5.04 15.51
N ILE A 620 -23.37 4.44 15.43
CA ILE A 620 -22.16 5.08 14.91
C ILE A 620 -21.85 4.57 13.50
N ARG A 621 -21.08 5.34 12.74
CA ARG A 621 -20.51 4.92 11.46
C ARG A 621 -19.15 4.31 11.68
N LEU A 622 -19.03 3.02 11.40
CA LEU A 622 -17.75 2.32 11.39
C LEU A 622 -16.94 2.71 10.15
N ARG A 623 -15.65 2.92 10.34
CA ARG A 623 -14.67 3.02 9.26
C ARG A 623 -13.57 2.01 9.53
N LEU A 624 -13.44 1.02 8.66
CA LEU A 624 -12.36 0.06 8.75
C LEU A 624 -11.12 0.56 8.03
N PHE A 625 -9.98 0.43 8.71
CA PHE A 625 -8.66 0.67 8.15
C PHE A 625 -7.91 -0.65 8.00
N HIS A 626 -7.76 -1.09 6.75
CA HIS A 626 -7.13 -2.35 6.43
C HIS A 626 -5.61 -2.19 6.38
N GLY A 627 -4.92 -2.84 7.32
CA GLY A 627 -3.48 -2.82 7.46
C GLY A 627 -2.71 -3.62 6.41
N ARG A 628 -1.40 -3.67 6.61
CA ARG A 628 -0.49 -4.35 5.68
C ARG A 628 -0.80 -5.84 5.60
N GLY A 629 -0.96 -6.30 4.36
CA GLY A 629 -0.81 -7.71 4.04
C GLY A 629 -2.07 -8.57 4.04
N GLY A 630 -3.23 -7.93 3.96
CA GLY A 630 -4.46 -8.61 3.55
C GLY A 630 -4.53 -8.82 2.04
N THR A 631 -5.48 -9.65 1.61
CA THR A 631 -5.89 -9.84 0.21
C THR A 631 -6.16 -8.50 -0.50
N VAL A 632 -6.60 -7.49 0.26
CA VAL A 632 -6.90 -6.13 -0.20
C VAL A 632 -5.62 -5.33 -0.56
N GLY A 633 -4.53 -5.50 0.21
CA GLY A 633 -3.34 -4.63 0.16
C GLY A 633 -2.10 -5.19 -0.56
N ARG A 634 -2.03 -6.51 -0.81
CA ARG A 634 -0.82 -7.16 -1.40
C ARG A 634 -0.74 -7.14 -2.93
N GLY A 635 -1.78 -6.64 -3.62
CA GLY A 635 -1.83 -6.61 -5.09
C GLY A 635 -1.67 -7.99 -5.76
N GLY A 636 -1.78 -9.07 -4.97
CA GLY A 636 -1.69 -10.47 -5.40
C GLY A 636 -2.93 -10.88 -6.19
N GLY A 637 -4.09 -10.47 -5.70
CA GLY A 637 -5.33 -10.40 -6.45
C GLY A 637 -5.71 -8.94 -6.76
N PRO A 638 -6.71 -8.73 -7.64
CA PRO A 638 -7.27 -7.40 -7.86
C PRO A 638 -7.83 -6.82 -6.55
N SER A 639 -7.34 -5.66 -6.09
CA SER A 639 -7.87 -4.99 -4.86
C SER A 639 -9.39 -4.82 -4.90
N TYR A 640 -9.97 -4.69 -6.10
CA TYR A 640 -11.40 -4.67 -6.32
C TYR A 640 -12.14 -5.91 -5.78
N ASP A 641 -11.65 -7.12 -6.07
CA ASP A 641 -12.31 -8.36 -5.64
C ASP A 641 -12.17 -8.57 -4.12
N ALA A 642 -11.06 -8.10 -3.55
CA ALA A 642 -10.82 -8.19 -2.12
C ALA A 642 -11.70 -7.22 -1.30
N ILE A 643 -11.94 -6.00 -1.79
CA ILE A 643 -12.89 -5.06 -1.15
C ILE A 643 -14.31 -5.63 -1.20
N ARG A 644 -14.71 -6.20 -2.34
CA ARG A 644 -16.03 -6.85 -2.50
C ARG A 644 -16.21 -8.12 -1.67
N ALA A 645 -15.11 -8.71 -1.20
CA ALA A 645 -15.11 -9.91 -0.39
C ALA A 645 -15.26 -9.64 1.11
N GLN A 646 -15.35 -8.38 1.52
CA GLN A 646 -15.63 -8.00 2.91
C GLN A 646 -17.09 -8.30 3.29
N PRO A 647 -17.36 -8.53 4.59
CA PRO A 647 -18.69 -8.83 5.07
C PRO A 647 -19.66 -7.65 4.87
N PRO A 648 -20.98 -7.93 4.82
CA PRO A 648 -22.00 -6.89 4.73
C PRO A 648 -21.83 -5.82 5.82
N GLY A 649 -21.93 -4.55 5.43
CA GLY A 649 -21.82 -3.41 6.34
C GLY A 649 -20.40 -3.02 6.76
N ALA A 650 -19.38 -3.82 6.45
CA ALA A 650 -17.99 -3.52 6.83
C ALA A 650 -17.42 -2.32 6.08
N VAL A 651 -17.75 -2.20 4.78
CA VAL A 651 -17.31 -1.06 3.96
C VAL A 651 -18.13 0.19 4.26
N ALA A 652 -19.47 0.11 4.28
CA ALA A 652 -20.38 1.22 4.63
C ALA A 652 -19.93 2.59 4.09
N GLY A 653 -19.60 2.68 2.79
CA GLY A 653 -19.14 3.87 2.09
C GLY A 653 -17.73 4.37 2.46
N ALA A 654 -17.02 3.68 3.35
CA ALA A 654 -15.72 4.08 3.88
C ALA A 654 -14.67 2.94 3.77
N LEU A 655 -13.59 3.20 3.05
CA LEU A 655 -12.45 2.31 2.92
C LEU A 655 -11.16 3.07 3.21
N ARG A 656 -10.41 2.67 4.23
CA ARG A 656 -9.00 3.06 4.35
C ARG A 656 -8.13 1.84 4.14
N ILE A 657 -7.06 2.00 3.36
CA ILE A 657 -6.20 0.87 3.02
C ILE A 657 -4.74 1.29 3.02
N THR A 658 -3.90 0.48 3.65
CA THR A 658 -2.45 0.66 3.58
C THR A 658 -1.95 0.32 2.18
N GLU A 659 -1.40 1.31 1.49
CA GLU A 659 -0.63 1.11 0.26
C GLU A 659 0.82 0.83 0.59
N GLN A 660 1.24 -0.41 0.33
CA GLN A 660 2.58 -0.87 0.65
C GLN A 660 3.61 -0.20 -0.25
N GLY A 661 4.70 0.33 0.32
CA GLY A 661 5.70 1.06 -0.46
C GLY A 661 6.28 0.26 -1.65
N GLU A 662 6.32 -1.07 -1.60
CA GLU A 662 6.73 -1.93 -2.72
C GLU A 662 5.85 -1.88 -3.96
N VAL A 663 4.57 -1.54 -3.81
CA VAL A 663 3.62 -1.44 -4.93
C VAL A 663 3.33 0.00 -5.33
N VAL A 664 3.69 0.99 -4.51
CA VAL A 664 3.41 2.42 -4.76
C VAL A 664 3.94 2.86 -6.13
N ALA A 665 5.17 2.48 -6.48
CA ALA A 665 5.74 2.81 -7.79
C ALA A 665 4.93 2.19 -8.94
N ALA A 666 4.54 0.92 -8.82
CA ALA A 666 3.77 0.21 -9.84
C ALA A 666 2.32 0.74 -9.98
N LYS A 667 1.79 1.37 -8.93
CA LYS A 667 0.43 1.92 -8.92
C LYS A 667 0.36 3.40 -9.29
N TYR A 668 1.34 4.22 -8.88
CA TYR A 668 1.21 5.68 -8.90
C TYR A 668 2.27 6.41 -9.73
N ALA A 669 3.25 5.73 -10.33
CA ALA A 669 4.30 6.39 -11.12
C ALA A 669 3.82 6.92 -12.49
N ASP A 670 2.65 6.48 -12.97
CA ASP A 670 2.07 6.86 -14.25
C ASP A 670 0.57 7.21 -14.07
N PRO A 671 0.06 8.30 -14.67
CA PRO A 671 -1.34 8.71 -14.52
C PRO A 671 -2.39 7.65 -14.92
N ASP A 672 -2.15 6.86 -15.98
CA ASP A 672 -3.11 5.84 -16.41
C ASP A 672 -3.17 4.69 -15.37
N LEU A 673 -2.03 4.32 -14.77
CA LEU A 673 -1.94 3.31 -13.71
C LEU A 673 -2.60 3.81 -12.42
N ALA A 674 -2.29 5.05 -12.03
CA ALA A 674 -2.85 5.68 -10.84
C ALA A 674 -4.37 5.75 -10.94
N ARG A 675 -4.88 6.20 -12.10
CA ARG A 675 -6.32 6.29 -12.35
C ARG A 675 -6.97 4.93 -12.22
N ARG A 676 -6.42 3.89 -12.85
CA ARG A 676 -7.01 2.55 -12.78
C ARG A 676 -7.05 1.98 -11.36
N ASN A 677 -5.98 2.15 -10.59
CA ASN A 677 -5.91 1.65 -9.22
C ASN A 677 -6.95 2.35 -8.33
N LEU A 678 -6.99 3.68 -8.36
CA LEU A 678 -7.89 4.50 -7.55
C LEU A 678 -9.36 4.31 -7.98
N GLU A 679 -9.62 4.23 -9.29
CA GLU A 679 -10.94 3.93 -9.85
C GLU A 679 -11.46 2.56 -9.38
N ALA A 680 -10.59 1.54 -9.35
CA ALA A 680 -10.97 0.21 -8.89
C ALA A 680 -11.35 0.19 -7.41
N MET A 681 -10.67 0.97 -6.56
CA MET A 681 -11.04 1.11 -5.15
C MET A 681 -12.40 1.81 -4.99
N LEU A 682 -12.63 2.90 -5.72
CA LEU A 682 -13.91 3.62 -5.70
C LEU A 682 -15.05 2.73 -6.17
N ALA A 683 -14.87 2.06 -7.31
CA ALA A 683 -15.83 1.10 -7.88
C ALA A 683 -16.19 0.01 -6.86
N ALA A 684 -15.19 -0.65 -6.27
CA ALA A 684 -15.44 -1.70 -5.30
C ALA A 684 -16.12 -1.19 -4.02
N THR A 685 -15.73 0.00 -3.54
CA THR A 685 -16.34 0.63 -2.35
C THR A 685 -17.82 0.93 -2.60
N LEU A 686 -18.16 1.49 -3.77
CA LEU A 686 -19.55 1.76 -4.14
C LEU A 686 -20.36 0.47 -4.25
N GLU A 687 -19.84 -0.56 -4.92
CA GLU A 687 -20.53 -1.85 -5.06
C GLU A 687 -20.74 -2.53 -3.70
N ALA A 688 -19.70 -2.64 -2.88
CA ALA A 688 -19.80 -3.27 -1.56
C ALA A 688 -20.68 -2.51 -0.57
N THR A 689 -20.91 -1.20 -0.81
CA THR A 689 -21.78 -0.36 0.01
C THR A 689 -23.24 -0.42 -0.44
N LEU A 690 -23.47 -0.44 -1.75
CA LEU A 690 -24.81 -0.22 -2.31
C LEU A 690 -25.48 -1.50 -2.83
N LEU A 691 -24.73 -2.60 -2.97
CA LEU A 691 -25.21 -3.86 -3.52
C LEU A 691 -25.01 -5.01 -2.52
N ASP A 692 -25.87 -6.03 -2.59
CA ASP A 692 -25.59 -7.32 -1.96
C ASP A 692 -24.51 -8.05 -2.78
N VAL A 693 -23.27 -7.92 -2.32
CA VAL A 693 -22.12 -8.58 -2.94
C VAL A 693 -21.82 -9.94 -2.32
N GLU A 694 -22.31 -10.23 -1.11
CA GLU A 694 -21.97 -11.45 -0.37
C GLU A 694 -22.63 -12.69 -0.97
N GLY A 695 -23.93 -12.58 -1.28
CA GLY A 695 -24.69 -13.64 -1.95
C GLY A 695 -24.96 -14.90 -1.12
N LEU A 696 -24.85 -14.82 0.22
CA LEU A 696 -25.19 -15.92 1.14
C LEU A 696 -26.65 -15.88 1.62
N GLY A 697 -27.20 -14.70 1.90
CA GLY A 697 -28.59 -14.56 2.37
C GLY A 697 -28.86 -15.40 3.62
N GLU A 698 -29.88 -16.27 3.57
CA GLU A 698 -30.25 -17.15 4.70
C GLU A 698 -29.19 -18.22 5.02
N ASP A 699 -28.26 -18.52 4.10
CA ASP A 699 -27.19 -19.50 4.30
C ASP A 699 -25.97 -18.95 5.07
N ALA A 700 -25.99 -17.67 5.48
CA ALA A 700 -24.84 -17.01 6.09
C ALA A 700 -24.36 -17.68 7.38
N GLU A 701 -25.24 -17.86 8.38
CA GLU A 701 -24.88 -18.47 9.66
C GLU A 701 -24.36 -19.92 9.54
N PRO A 702 -24.99 -20.82 8.75
CA PRO A 702 -24.41 -22.13 8.47
C PRO A 702 -23.01 -22.07 7.84
N ALA A 703 -22.79 -21.16 6.88
CA ALA A 703 -21.48 -20.99 6.25
C ALA A 703 -20.44 -20.46 7.25
N TYR A 704 -20.84 -19.55 8.15
CA TYR A 704 -19.97 -19.01 9.18
C TYR A 704 -19.56 -20.07 10.20
N ALA A 705 -20.51 -20.89 10.66
CA ALA A 705 -20.24 -21.99 11.58
C ALA A 705 -19.30 -23.04 10.97
N LEU A 706 -19.42 -23.30 9.66
CA LEU A 706 -18.47 -24.15 8.94
C LEU A 706 -17.06 -23.55 8.95
N LEU A 707 -16.92 -22.26 8.65
CA LEU A 707 -15.62 -21.61 8.63
C LEU A 707 -14.99 -21.48 10.02
N ASP A 708 -15.80 -21.39 11.09
CA ASP A 708 -15.30 -21.49 12.47
C ASP A 708 -14.57 -22.83 12.72
N ASP A 709 -15.16 -23.96 12.32
CA ASP A 709 -14.54 -25.28 12.48
C ASP A 709 -13.28 -25.41 11.60
N LEU A 710 -13.36 -25.00 10.32
CA LEU A 710 -12.22 -25.04 9.41
C LEU A 710 -11.04 -24.18 9.90
N ALA A 711 -11.31 -22.98 10.39
CA ALA A 711 -10.30 -22.09 10.96
C ALA A 711 -9.63 -22.72 12.19
N ALA A 712 -10.41 -23.29 13.12
CA ALA A 712 -9.89 -23.97 14.30
C ALA A 712 -9.01 -25.19 13.94
N ARG A 713 -9.40 -25.97 12.92
CA ARG A 713 -8.59 -27.08 12.39
C ARG A 713 -7.29 -26.59 11.78
N ALA A 714 -7.35 -25.54 10.95
CA ALA A 714 -6.17 -24.97 10.29
C ALA A 714 -5.18 -24.42 11.31
N GLN A 715 -5.68 -23.70 12.34
CA GLN A 715 -4.85 -23.15 13.40
C GLN A 715 -4.14 -24.24 14.20
N ARG A 716 -4.82 -25.35 14.53
CA ARG A 716 -4.17 -26.49 15.20
C ARG A 716 -3.04 -27.09 14.36
N ALA A 717 -3.27 -27.29 13.06
CA ALA A 717 -2.24 -27.80 12.15
C ALA A 717 -1.05 -26.84 12.05
N TYR A 718 -1.30 -25.53 11.95
CA TYR A 718 -0.25 -24.51 11.94
C TYR A 718 0.58 -24.50 13.23
N ARG A 719 -0.09 -24.52 14.39
CA ARG A 719 0.59 -24.51 15.71
C ARG A 719 1.44 -25.75 15.94
N ALA A 720 0.97 -26.91 15.50
CA ALA A 720 1.73 -28.15 15.57
C ALA A 720 3.11 -28.04 14.89
N LEU A 721 3.16 -27.40 13.71
CA LEU A 721 4.43 -27.16 13.02
C LEU A 721 5.24 -26.02 13.64
N VAL A 722 4.65 -24.83 13.77
CA VAL A 722 5.41 -23.60 14.03
C VAL A 722 5.78 -23.42 15.50
N HIS A 723 4.88 -23.81 16.41
CA HIS A 723 5.01 -23.53 17.84
C HIS A 723 5.37 -24.78 18.65
N GLU A 724 4.92 -25.96 18.23
CA GLU A 724 5.06 -27.20 19.01
C GLU A 724 6.20 -28.10 18.51
N THR A 725 6.71 -27.91 17.28
CA THR A 725 7.80 -28.72 16.74
C THR A 725 9.15 -28.35 17.38
N PRO A 726 9.83 -29.28 18.08
CA PRO A 726 11.12 -29.00 18.69
C PRO A 726 12.19 -28.70 17.64
N GLY A 727 12.91 -27.58 17.81
CA GLY A 727 13.96 -27.12 16.92
C GLY A 727 13.48 -26.34 15.69
N PHE A 728 12.17 -26.04 15.58
CA PHE A 728 11.63 -25.30 14.43
C PHE A 728 12.32 -23.95 14.20
N VAL A 729 12.59 -23.18 15.26
CA VAL A 729 13.27 -21.88 15.15
C VAL A 729 14.69 -22.02 14.58
N ASP A 730 15.42 -23.05 15.02
CA ASP A 730 16.78 -23.32 14.54
C ASP A 730 16.76 -23.75 13.07
N TRP A 731 15.81 -24.62 12.70
CA TRP A 731 15.56 -25.00 11.32
C TRP A 731 15.23 -23.77 10.47
N PHE A 732 14.32 -22.91 10.91
CA PHE A 732 13.90 -21.71 10.17
C PHE A 732 15.08 -20.76 9.92
N ARG A 733 15.91 -20.53 10.94
CA ARG A 733 17.10 -19.67 10.83
C ARG A 733 18.16 -20.27 9.92
N ALA A 734 18.33 -21.59 9.93
CA ALA A 734 19.28 -22.28 9.09
C ALA A 734 18.77 -22.47 7.65
N ALA A 735 17.48 -22.71 7.42
CA ALA A 735 16.96 -22.93 6.07
C ALA A 735 16.73 -21.62 5.29
N THR A 736 16.51 -20.49 5.98
CA THR A 736 16.16 -19.21 5.34
C THR A 736 17.27 -18.17 5.49
N PRO A 737 17.31 -17.11 4.65
CA PRO A 737 18.28 -16.03 4.76
C PRO A 737 17.91 -14.97 5.83
N ILE A 738 17.18 -15.34 6.90
CA ILE A 738 16.65 -14.37 7.87
C ILE A 738 17.74 -13.55 8.57
N GLY A 739 18.89 -14.17 8.86
CA GLY A 739 20.03 -13.45 9.45
C GLY A 739 20.59 -12.41 8.50
N GLU A 740 20.76 -12.78 7.24
CA GLU A 740 21.32 -11.93 6.19
C GLU A 740 20.35 -10.83 5.75
N LEU A 741 19.03 -11.03 5.91
CA LEU A 741 18.02 -9.98 5.71
C LEU A 741 18.21 -8.81 6.67
N ALA A 742 18.65 -9.07 7.91
CA ALA A 742 18.90 -8.02 8.90
C ALA A 742 20.12 -7.16 8.53
N GLU A 743 21.06 -7.70 7.74
CA GLU A 743 22.24 -6.99 7.24
C GLU A 743 21.95 -6.13 6.02
N LEU A 744 20.80 -6.31 5.36
CA LEU A 744 20.42 -5.46 4.24
C LEU A 744 20.03 -4.08 4.74
N ASN A 745 20.48 -3.06 4.00
CA ASN A 745 20.10 -1.65 4.19
C ASN A 745 18.66 -1.37 3.73
N ILE A 746 17.70 -2.17 4.23
CA ILE A 746 16.28 -2.12 3.90
C ILE A 746 15.57 -1.09 4.78
N GLY A 747 14.99 -0.06 4.15
CA GLY A 747 14.14 0.96 4.78
C GLY A 747 14.79 1.68 5.97
N SER A 748 14.10 2.64 6.57
CA SER A 748 14.58 3.29 7.81
C SER A 748 14.47 2.39 9.06
N ARG A 749 13.59 1.38 9.03
CA ARG A 749 13.18 0.58 10.22
C ARG A 749 14.08 -0.62 10.54
N PRO A 750 14.30 -0.95 11.83
CA PRO A 750 14.90 -2.22 12.25
C PRO A 750 14.03 -3.46 11.97
N PRO A 751 14.63 -4.64 11.72
CA PRO A 751 13.92 -5.87 11.37
C PRO A 751 13.25 -6.59 12.56
N SER A 752 13.68 -6.35 13.81
CA SER A 752 13.11 -6.95 15.02
C SER A 752 12.69 -5.88 16.03
N ARG A 753 11.66 -6.16 16.84
CA ARG A 753 11.22 -5.28 17.94
C ARG A 753 12.16 -5.33 19.15
N LYS A 754 12.75 -6.50 19.43
CA LYS A 754 13.72 -6.74 20.52
C LYS A 754 14.91 -7.55 20.00
N ALA A 755 16.06 -7.50 20.67
CA ALA A 755 17.25 -8.30 20.32
C ALA A 755 17.12 -9.80 20.70
N GLY A 756 15.91 -10.37 20.60
CA GLY A 756 15.58 -11.74 20.98
C GLY A 756 15.67 -12.74 19.83
N THR A 757 15.60 -14.03 20.16
CA THR A 757 15.64 -15.11 19.16
C THR A 757 14.29 -15.72 18.79
N SER A 758 13.21 -15.32 19.49
CA SER A 758 11.87 -15.88 19.33
C SER A 758 11.16 -15.43 18.03
N ILE A 759 10.24 -16.26 17.53
CA ILE A 759 9.32 -15.93 16.43
C ILE A 759 8.34 -14.82 16.85
N SER A 760 7.97 -14.75 18.13
CA SER A 760 7.09 -13.70 18.68
C SER A 760 7.69 -12.31 18.47
N ASP A 761 9.01 -12.18 18.62
CA ASP A 761 9.75 -10.92 18.48
C ASP A 761 9.98 -10.52 17.02
N LEU A 762 9.89 -11.50 16.10
CA LEU A 762 10.08 -11.29 14.67
C LEU A 762 8.87 -10.54 14.09
N ARG A 763 9.13 -9.48 13.32
CA ARG A 763 8.06 -8.77 12.62
C ARG A 763 7.48 -9.63 11.49
N ALA A 764 6.24 -9.35 11.09
CA ALA A 764 5.58 -10.11 10.04
C ALA A 764 6.26 -9.98 8.66
N ILE A 765 6.98 -8.88 8.40
CA ILE A 765 7.65 -8.63 7.10
C ILE A 765 8.86 -9.56 6.93
N PRO A 766 9.86 -9.60 7.85
CA PRO A 766 10.93 -10.59 7.75
C PRO A 766 10.41 -12.03 7.78
N TRP A 767 9.32 -12.31 8.52
CA TRP A 767 8.71 -13.64 8.54
C TRP A 767 8.29 -14.09 7.15
N VAL A 768 7.39 -13.35 6.49
CA VAL A 768 6.90 -13.70 5.14
C VAL A 768 8.04 -13.70 4.12
N PHE A 769 8.93 -12.71 4.18
CA PHE A 769 9.98 -12.54 3.19
C PHE A 769 11.01 -13.70 3.22
N SER A 770 11.37 -14.20 4.41
CA SER A 770 12.25 -15.36 4.55
C SER A 770 11.69 -16.61 3.90
N TRP A 771 10.39 -16.90 4.11
CA TRP A 771 9.71 -18.03 3.47
C TRP A 771 9.60 -17.88 1.96
N SER A 772 9.49 -16.65 1.47
CA SER A 772 9.46 -16.36 0.04
C SER A 772 10.81 -16.56 -0.63
N GLN A 773 11.91 -16.18 0.02
CA GLN A 773 13.27 -16.43 -0.48
C GLN A 773 13.56 -17.93 -0.60
N ALA A 774 13.13 -18.72 0.39
CA ALA A 774 13.29 -20.18 0.40
C ALA A 774 12.25 -20.94 -0.46
N ARG A 775 11.36 -20.23 -1.17
CA ARG A 775 10.33 -20.81 -2.07
C ARG A 775 9.33 -21.77 -1.42
N ILE A 776 9.16 -21.69 -0.11
CA ILE A 776 8.16 -22.44 0.65
C ILE A 776 6.85 -21.66 0.76
N MET A 777 6.93 -20.33 0.93
CA MET A 777 5.76 -19.46 1.08
C MET A 777 4.78 -19.89 2.20
N LEU A 778 5.31 -20.51 3.27
CA LEU A 778 4.55 -21.15 4.35
C LEU A 778 3.33 -20.35 4.84
N PRO A 779 3.43 -19.02 5.10
CA PRO A 779 2.33 -18.25 5.66
C PRO A 779 1.13 -18.08 4.70
N GLY A 780 1.25 -18.41 3.42
CA GLY A 780 0.17 -18.22 2.45
C GLY A 780 -0.76 -19.42 2.25
N TRP A 781 -0.52 -20.55 2.92
CA TRP A 781 -1.30 -21.77 2.68
C TRP A 781 -1.30 -22.81 3.81
N TYR A 782 -0.24 -22.89 4.62
CA TYR A 782 -0.05 -24.00 5.57
C TYR A 782 -1.20 -24.14 6.59
N GLY A 783 -1.65 -25.37 6.80
CA GLY A 783 -2.77 -25.75 7.68
C GLY A 783 -4.13 -25.81 6.98
N THR A 784 -4.28 -25.14 5.83
CA THR A 784 -5.56 -25.09 5.09
C THR A 784 -5.91 -26.45 4.48
N GLY A 785 -4.94 -27.15 3.91
CA GLY A 785 -5.15 -28.48 3.34
C GLY A 785 -5.61 -29.49 4.40
N SER A 786 -4.94 -29.50 5.55
CA SER A 786 -5.31 -30.31 6.73
C SER A 786 -6.74 -30.04 7.18
N ALA A 787 -7.13 -28.76 7.26
CA ALA A 787 -8.48 -28.38 7.66
C ALA A 787 -9.54 -28.89 6.68
N LEU A 788 -9.34 -28.65 5.39
CA LEU A 788 -10.29 -29.02 4.34
C LEU A 788 -10.39 -30.55 4.20
N GLU A 789 -9.26 -31.26 4.11
CA GLU A 789 -9.26 -32.72 3.94
C GLU A 789 -9.89 -33.42 5.16
N SER A 790 -9.54 -32.99 6.38
CA SER A 790 -10.10 -33.60 7.61
C SER A 790 -11.57 -33.27 7.85
N TRP A 791 -12.08 -32.17 7.30
CA TRP A 791 -13.50 -31.83 7.39
C TRP A 791 -14.33 -32.57 6.34
N VAL A 792 -13.82 -32.66 5.10
CA VAL A 792 -14.47 -33.44 4.05
C VAL A 792 -14.50 -34.92 4.41
N ASP A 793 -13.40 -35.48 4.91
CA ASP A 793 -13.30 -36.87 5.40
C ASP A 793 -13.86 -37.91 4.41
N GLY A 794 -13.66 -37.68 3.11
CA GLY A 794 -14.16 -38.53 2.02
C GLY A 794 -15.66 -38.40 1.71
N ASP A 795 -16.39 -37.49 2.34
CA ASP A 795 -17.81 -37.22 2.09
C ASP A 795 -18.00 -36.25 0.89
N GLU A 796 -18.53 -36.77 -0.22
CA GLU A 796 -18.77 -35.98 -1.44
C GLU A 796 -19.82 -34.87 -1.23
N GLN A 797 -20.78 -35.04 -0.30
CA GLN A 797 -21.76 -33.98 -0.01
C GLN A 797 -21.09 -32.79 0.66
N ARG A 798 -20.14 -33.04 1.57
CA ARG A 798 -19.32 -31.99 2.19
C ARG A 798 -18.45 -31.28 1.15
N LEU A 799 -17.83 -32.02 0.24
CA LEU A 799 -17.05 -31.44 -0.85
C LEU A 799 -17.91 -30.56 -1.77
N GLU A 800 -19.12 -31.00 -2.13
CA GLU A 800 -20.03 -30.18 -2.93
C GLU A 800 -20.48 -28.91 -2.19
N GLY A 801 -20.64 -28.96 -0.86
CA GLY A 801 -20.87 -27.76 -0.05
C GLY A 801 -19.75 -26.72 -0.21
N LEU A 802 -18.48 -27.14 -0.20
CA LEU A 802 -17.35 -26.23 -0.42
C LEU A 802 -17.30 -25.69 -1.85
N ARG A 803 -17.62 -26.53 -2.85
CA ARG A 803 -17.74 -26.10 -4.25
C ARG A 803 -18.82 -25.03 -4.42
N ASP A 804 -19.94 -25.20 -3.73
CA ASP A 804 -21.04 -24.24 -3.78
C ASP A 804 -20.66 -22.90 -3.15
N LEU A 805 -20.02 -22.92 -1.98
CA LEU A 805 -19.47 -21.71 -1.35
C LEU A 805 -18.47 -21.00 -2.26
N HIS A 806 -17.58 -21.75 -2.94
CA HIS A 806 -16.63 -21.17 -3.88
C HIS A 806 -17.31 -20.46 -5.07
N ARG A 807 -18.42 -21.03 -5.57
CA ARG A 807 -19.21 -20.43 -6.65
C ARG A 807 -19.94 -19.17 -6.20
N ARG A 808 -20.54 -19.15 -5.00
CA ARG A 808 -21.43 -18.06 -4.59
C ARG A 808 -20.75 -16.98 -3.75
N TRP A 809 -19.89 -17.35 -2.80
CA TRP A 809 -19.36 -16.44 -1.77
C TRP A 809 -18.01 -15.82 -2.16
N PRO A 810 -17.92 -14.49 -2.37
CA PRO A 810 -16.68 -13.86 -2.81
C PRO A 810 -15.53 -13.96 -1.82
N PHE A 811 -15.80 -13.99 -0.51
CA PHE A 811 -14.78 -14.18 0.52
C PHE A 811 -14.04 -15.51 0.32
N PHE A 812 -14.77 -16.62 0.30
CA PHE A 812 -14.18 -17.94 0.15
C PHE A 812 -13.44 -18.08 -1.19
N ARG A 813 -14.01 -17.56 -2.27
CA ARG A 813 -13.36 -17.53 -3.59
C ARG A 813 -12.05 -16.75 -3.57
N THR A 814 -12.04 -15.56 -2.99
CA THR A 814 -10.85 -14.70 -2.89
C THR A 814 -9.78 -15.32 -2.01
N VAL A 815 -10.13 -15.93 -0.88
CA VAL A 815 -9.18 -16.62 0.00
C VAL A 815 -8.50 -17.78 -0.73
N LEU A 816 -9.27 -18.61 -1.46
CA LEU A 816 -8.75 -19.73 -2.22
C LEU A 816 -7.94 -19.30 -3.45
N SER A 817 -8.37 -18.28 -4.20
CA SER A 817 -7.63 -17.77 -5.37
C SER A 817 -6.27 -17.18 -4.96
N ASN A 818 -6.23 -16.43 -3.84
CA ASN A 818 -4.96 -15.93 -3.31
C ASN A 818 -4.03 -17.06 -2.85
N MET A 819 -4.58 -18.09 -2.18
CA MET A 819 -3.81 -19.28 -1.81
C MET A 819 -3.26 -20.00 -3.04
N GLY A 820 -4.09 -20.18 -4.09
CA GLY A 820 -3.70 -20.81 -5.35
C GLY A 820 -2.56 -20.08 -6.06
N MET A 821 -2.55 -18.75 -6.04
CA MET A 821 -1.42 -17.95 -6.51
C MET A 821 -0.15 -18.18 -5.71
N VAL A 822 -0.23 -18.25 -4.38
CA VAL A 822 0.95 -18.48 -3.54
C VAL A 822 1.51 -19.89 -3.76
N LEU A 823 0.63 -20.89 -3.84
CA LEU A 823 1.00 -22.27 -4.19
C LEU A 823 1.68 -22.32 -5.56
N ALA A 824 1.18 -21.59 -6.56
CA ALA A 824 1.80 -21.53 -7.90
C ALA A 824 3.20 -20.90 -7.93
N LYS A 825 3.60 -20.17 -6.87
CA LYS A 825 4.96 -19.62 -6.69
C LYS A 825 5.85 -20.48 -5.80
N THR A 826 5.30 -21.49 -5.14
CA THR A 826 6.03 -22.44 -4.30
C THR A 826 6.83 -23.39 -5.19
N ASP A 827 8.06 -23.71 -4.78
CA ASP A 827 8.94 -24.65 -5.48
C ASP A 827 9.66 -25.51 -4.45
N LEU A 828 9.10 -26.69 -4.16
CA LEU A 828 9.57 -27.56 -3.08
C LEU A 828 10.93 -28.23 -3.39
N GLU A 829 11.26 -28.40 -4.67
CA GLU A 829 12.58 -28.88 -5.08
C GLU A 829 13.67 -27.84 -4.77
N LEU A 830 13.41 -26.55 -5.01
CA LEU A 830 14.28 -25.48 -4.55
C LEU A 830 14.29 -25.39 -3.02
N ALA A 831 13.13 -25.50 -2.36
CA ALA A 831 13.05 -25.48 -0.90
C ALA A 831 13.91 -26.58 -0.24
N ALA A 832 13.94 -27.78 -0.83
CA ALA A 832 14.80 -28.87 -0.38
C ALA A 832 16.29 -28.48 -0.38
N ARG A 833 16.74 -27.71 -1.40
CA ARG A 833 18.12 -27.18 -1.45
C ARG A 833 18.41 -26.17 -0.33
N TYR A 834 17.45 -25.33 0.02
CA TYR A 834 17.59 -24.44 1.19
C TYR A 834 17.65 -25.25 2.49
N ALA A 835 16.84 -26.30 2.60
CA ALA A 835 16.84 -27.20 3.75
C ALA A 835 18.18 -27.97 3.92
N GLU A 836 18.94 -28.18 2.84
CA GLU A 836 20.31 -28.73 2.90
C GLU A 836 21.29 -27.87 3.73
N LEU A 837 20.97 -26.58 3.95
CA LEU A 837 21.76 -25.70 4.82
C LEU A 837 21.57 -26.00 6.31
N VAL A 838 20.56 -26.79 6.67
CA VAL A 838 20.34 -27.28 8.04
C VAL A 838 21.30 -28.44 8.29
N PRO A 839 22.26 -28.33 9.24
CA PRO A 839 23.26 -29.38 9.48
C PRO A 839 22.68 -30.67 10.04
N ASP A 840 21.63 -30.56 10.87
CA ASP A 840 20.93 -31.69 11.46
C ASP A 840 19.92 -32.27 10.45
N GLU A 841 20.23 -33.47 9.97
CA GLU A 841 19.41 -34.20 9.00
C GLU A 841 18.06 -34.65 9.58
N GLU A 842 18.01 -35.04 10.86
CA GLU A 842 16.75 -35.43 11.50
C GLU A 842 15.83 -34.22 11.65
N LEU A 843 16.40 -33.08 12.10
CA LEU A 843 15.66 -31.82 12.16
C LEU A 843 15.20 -31.35 10.78
N ARG A 844 16.02 -31.57 9.74
CA ARG A 844 15.66 -31.25 8.35
C ARG A 844 14.36 -31.94 7.94
N HIS A 845 14.30 -33.26 8.10
CA HIS A 845 13.13 -34.06 7.75
C HIS A 845 11.92 -33.79 8.65
N ARG A 846 12.16 -33.60 9.95
CA ARG A 846 11.10 -33.30 10.93
C ARG A 846 10.29 -32.06 10.56
N VAL A 847 10.89 -31.06 9.93
CA VAL A 847 10.21 -29.83 9.51
C VAL A 847 9.80 -29.85 8.04
N LEU A 848 10.67 -30.31 7.13
CA LEU A 848 10.39 -30.26 5.69
C LEU A 848 9.32 -31.27 5.25
N ASP A 849 9.32 -32.49 5.77
CA ASP A 849 8.40 -33.53 5.31
C ASP A 849 6.93 -33.17 5.61
N PRO A 850 6.57 -32.64 6.80
CA PRO A 850 5.21 -32.12 7.04
C PRO A 850 4.83 -30.95 6.12
N ILE A 851 5.79 -30.11 5.73
CA ILE A 851 5.55 -29.00 4.78
C ILE A 851 5.21 -29.57 3.40
N VAL A 852 5.99 -30.52 2.90
CA VAL A 852 5.75 -31.16 1.59
C VAL A 852 4.38 -31.86 1.58
N ALA A 853 4.07 -32.65 2.60
CA ALA A 853 2.80 -33.37 2.70
C ALA A 853 1.59 -32.40 2.75
N GLU A 854 1.69 -31.32 3.51
CA GLU A 854 0.63 -30.32 3.59
C GLU A 854 0.46 -29.55 2.27
N HIS A 855 1.54 -29.27 1.53
CA HIS A 855 1.46 -28.61 0.23
C HIS A 855 0.71 -29.46 -0.79
N GLU A 856 1.03 -30.76 -0.89
CA GLU A 856 0.34 -31.70 -1.77
C GLU A 856 -1.14 -31.84 -1.41
N ARG A 857 -1.44 -31.95 -0.11
CA ARG A 857 -2.81 -31.97 0.41
C ARG A 857 -3.57 -30.69 0.04
N THR A 858 -2.96 -29.53 0.24
CA THR A 858 -3.58 -28.23 -0.03
C THR A 858 -3.85 -28.05 -1.52
N CYS A 859 -2.91 -28.40 -2.40
CA CYS A 859 -3.11 -28.36 -3.85
C CYS A 859 -4.27 -29.26 -4.28
N ARG A 860 -4.32 -30.50 -3.79
CA ARG A 860 -5.37 -31.47 -4.11
C ARG A 860 -6.75 -31.00 -3.66
N MET A 861 -6.88 -30.49 -2.43
CA MET A 861 -8.15 -29.95 -1.94
C MET A 861 -8.58 -28.68 -2.68
N LEU A 862 -7.64 -27.78 -2.99
CA LEU A 862 -7.94 -26.59 -3.77
C LEU A 862 -8.52 -26.94 -5.13
N LEU A 863 -7.85 -27.81 -5.90
CA LEU A 863 -8.32 -28.24 -7.22
C LEU A 863 -9.66 -29.00 -7.15
N ALA A 864 -9.88 -29.80 -6.10
CA ALA A 864 -11.15 -30.50 -5.90
C ALA A 864 -12.33 -29.54 -5.64
N ILE A 865 -12.08 -28.41 -4.96
CA ILE A 865 -13.07 -27.38 -4.66
C ILE A 865 -13.31 -26.45 -5.86
N THR A 866 -12.25 -26.04 -6.56
CA THR A 866 -12.41 -25.13 -7.71
C THR A 866 -12.92 -25.86 -8.95
N GLY A 867 -12.62 -27.16 -9.06
CA GLY A 867 -12.90 -27.97 -10.25
C GLY A 867 -11.90 -27.75 -11.39
N ASP A 868 -10.78 -27.07 -11.11
CA ASP A 868 -9.73 -26.79 -12.08
C ASP A 868 -8.77 -27.99 -12.24
N ASP A 869 -8.13 -28.07 -13.41
CA ASP A 869 -7.11 -29.07 -13.73
C ASP A 869 -5.69 -28.65 -13.29
N HIS A 870 -5.46 -27.35 -13.08
CA HIS A 870 -4.19 -26.80 -12.62
C HIS A 870 -4.36 -25.48 -11.86
N LEU A 871 -3.37 -25.13 -11.04
CA LEU A 871 -3.34 -23.87 -10.31
C LEU A 871 -3.37 -22.68 -11.29
N LEU A 872 -4.08 -21.61 -10.91
CA LEU A 872 -4.25 -20.37 -11.70
C LEU A 872 -5.01 -20.50 -13.02
N ALA A 873 -5.88 -21.51 -13.16
CA ALA A 873 -6.76 -21.64 -14.32
C ALA A 873 -7.70 -20.42 -14.50
N ASP A 874 -8.09 -19.79 -13.40
CA ASP A 874 -8.87 -18.55 -13.33
C ASP A 874 -8.08 -17.29 -13.75
N ASN A 875 -6.75 -17.34 -13.75
CA ASN A 875 -5.88 -16.23 -14.13
C ASN A 875 -4.72 -16.64 -15.07
N PRO A 876 -5.01 -16.91 -16.36
CA PRO A 876 -4.01 -17.32 -17.33
C PRO A 876 -2.89 -16.29 -17.56
N SER A 877 -3.18 -15.00 -17.35
CA SER A 877 -2.19 -13.92 -17.51
C SER A 877 -1.11 -14.00 -16.44
N LEU A 878 -1.51 -14.20 -15.17
CA LEU A 878 -0.60 -14.37 -14.04
C LEU A 878 0.15 -15.70 -14.12
N ALA A 879 -0.54 -16.79 -14.50
CA ALA A 879 0.08 -18.08 -14.72
C ALA A 879 1.24 -17.97 -15.73
N ARG A 880 1.02 -17.28 -16.85
CA ARG A 880 2.05 -17.03 -17.86
C ARG A 880 3.16 -16.12 -17.36
N SER A 881 2.82 -15.06 -16.63
CA SER A 881 3.77 -14.14 -16.01
C SER A 881 4.77 -14.87 -15.13
N ILE A 882 4.26 -15.65 -14.16
CA ILE A 882 5.04 -16.49 -13.26
C ILE A 882 5.89 -17.47 -14.08
N ARG A 883 5.28 -18.13 -15.07
CA ARG A 883 5.96 -19.10 -15.95
C ARG A 883 7.16 -18.48 -16.67
N ASN A 884 7.02 -17.26 -17.20
CA ASN A 884 8.07 -16.56 -17.93
C ASN A 884 9.25 -16.12 -17.04
N ARG A 885 9.04 -15.97 -15.73
CA ARG A 885 10.06 -15.50 -14.79
C ARG A 885 10.92 -16.62 -14.20
N PHE A 886 10.40 -17.85 -14.10
CA PHE A 886 11.12 -18.98 -13.51
C PHE A 886 12.56 -19.19 -14.03
N PRO A 887 12.83 -19.13 -15.35
CA PRO A 887 14.20 -19.32 -15.86
C PRO A 887 15.20 -18.30 -15.31
N TYR A 888 14.73 -17.11 -14.92
CA TYR A 888 15.59 -16.08 -14.34
C TYR A 888 15.80 -16.26 -12.83
N LEU A 889 14.91 -17.00 -12.16
CA LEU A 889 14.96 -17.27 -10.73
C LEU A 889 15.89 -18.44 -10.39
N GLU A 890 15.90 -19.45 -11.25
CA GLU A 890 16.61 -20.71 -11.02
C GLU A 890 18.09 -20.50 -10.63
N PRO A 891 18.92 -19.77 -11.42
CA PRO A 891 20.33 -19.60 -11.07
C PRO A 891 20.53 -18.74 -9.82
N LEU A 892 19.63 -17.77 -9.58
CA LEU A 892 19.70 -16.91 -8.41
C LEU A 892 19.50 -17.71 -7.11
N HIS A 893 18.60 -18.70 -7.09
CA HIS A 893 18.39 -19.54 -5.92
C HIS A 893 19.58 -20.45 -5.64
N HIS A 894 20.13 -21.11 -6.67
CA HIS A 894 21.31 -21.98 -6.48
C HIS A 894 22.52 -21.19 -5.99
N LEU A 895 22.75 -20.00 -6.57
CA LEU A 895 23.82 -19.12 -6.13
C LEU A 895 23.56 -18.56 -4.72
N GLN A 896 22.32 -18.26 -4.34
CA GLN A 896 22.01 -17.84 -2.97
C GLN A 896 22.34 -18.95 -1.96
N VAL A 897 21.89 -20.18 -2.21
CA VAL A 897 22.19 -21.34 -1.34
C VAL A 897 23.69 -21.53 -1.20
N GLU A 898 24.44 -21.46 -2.31
CA GLU A 898 25.90 -21.61 -2.27
C GLU A 898 26.58 -20.48 -1.50
N MET A 899 26.20 -19.22 -1.71
CA MET A 899 26.80 -18.10 -0.97
C MET A 899 26.47 -18.16 0.52
N LEU A 900 25.24 -18.57 0.90
CA LEU A 900 24.86 -18.81 2.29
C LEU A 900 25.70 -19.94 2.90
N ARG A 901 25.91 -21.04 2.16
CA ARG A 901 26.76 -22.16 2.60
C ARG A 901 28.18 -21.70 2.88
N ARG A 902 28.81 -20.96 1.95
CA ARG A 902 30.16 -20.40 2.14
C ARG A 902 30.23 -19.49 3.36
N ARG A 903 29.29 -18.55 3.48
CA ARG A 903 29.19 -17.61 4.61
C ARG A 903 29.11 -18.35 5.95
N ARG A 904 28.26 -19.37 6.05
CA ARG A 904 28.05 -20.16 7.27
C ARG A 904 29.20 -21.11 7.58
N SER A 905 30.01 -21.47 6.58
CA SER A 905 31.26 -22.20 6.77
C SER A 905 32.45 -21.33 7.20
N GLY A 906 32.25 -20.02 7.37
CA GLY A 906 33.27 -19.08 7.85
C GLY A 906 33.90 -18.19 6.78
N ASP A 907 33.36 -18.16 5.56
CA ASP A 907 33.82 -17.22 4.52
C ASP A 907 33.28 -15.81 4.79
N ASP A 908 34.16 -14.95 5.32
CA ASP A 908 33.86 -13.58 5.65
C ASP A 908 34.10 -12.55 4.51
N ASP A 909 34.35 -13.02 3.28
CA ASP A 909 34.61 -12.14 2.13
C ASP A 909 33.42 -11.20 1.83
N GLU A 910 33.74 -9.92 1.59
CA GLU A 910 32.75 -8.88 1.31
C GLU A 910 31.89 -9.20 0.08
N LEU A 911 32.48 -9.81 -0.96
CA LEU A 911 31.80 -10.18 -2.20
C LEU A 911 30.83 -11.34 -1.99
N VAL A 912 31.12 -12.28 -1.08
CA VAL A 912 30.16 -13.34 -0.69
C VAL A 912 28.93 -12.71 -0.04
N ARG A 913 29.13 -11.85 0.96
CA ARG A 913 28.02 -11.10 1.59
C ARG A 913 27.24 -10.30 0.56
N ARG A 914 27.93 -9.59 -0.34
CA ARG A 914 27.28 -8.79 -1.39
C ARG A 914 26.50 -9.65 -2.39
N ASN A 915 26.99 -10.84 -2.74
CA ASN A 915 26.28 -11.79 -3.60
C ASN A 915 25.00 -12.30 -2.94
N ILE A 916 25.00 -12.57 -1.63
CA ILE A 916 23.78 -12.90 -0.87
C ILE A 916 22.79 -11.74 -0.98
N GLN A 917 23.24 -10.51 -0.73
CA GLN A 917 22.38 -9.34 -0.81
C GLN A 917 21.78 -9.12 -2.21
N LEU A 918 22.58 -9.34 -3.26
CA LEU A 918 22.15 -9.22 -4.65
C LEU A 918 21.15 -10.30 -5.04
N THR A 919 21.36 -11.55 -4.61
CA THR A 919 20.40 -12.64 -4.88
C THR A 919 19.08 -12.39 -4.16
N ILE A 920 19.09 -11.93 -2.91
CA ILE A 920 17.87 -11.56 -2.17
C ILE A 920 17.05 -10.54 -2.96
N ASN A 921 17.72 -9.49 -3.48
CA ASN A 921 17.05 -8.47 -4.29
C ASN A 921 16.54 -9.00 -5.63
N GLY A 922 17.35 -9.79 -6.33
CA GLY A 922 16.99 -10.37 -7.63
C GLY A 922 15.77 -11.28 -7.52
N ILE A 923 15.75 -12.17 -6.51
CA ILE A 923 14.65 -13.09 -6.23
C ILE A 923 13.37 -12.30 -5.87
N ALA A 924 13.48 -11.30 -5.00
CA ALA A 924 12.33 -10.47 -4.61
C ALA A 924 11.75 -9.70 -5.81
N THR A 925 12.61 -9.12 -6.65
CA THR A 925 12.21 -8.39 -7.85
C THR A 925 11.48 -9.30 -8.85
N ALA A 926 11.93 -10.54 -8.99
CA ALA A 926 11.33 -11.52 -9.89
C ALA A 926 9.98 -12.05 -9.36
N LEU A 927 9.89 -12.34 -8.06
CA LEU A 927 8.67 -12.87 -7.43
C LEU A 927 7.54 -11.84 -7.34
N ARG A 928 7.86 -10.54 -7.25
CA ARG A 928 6.91 -9.47 -6.91
C ARG A 928 6.21 -9.77 -5.57
N ASN A 929 4.89 -9.88 -5.53
CA ASN A 929 4.14 -10.26 -4.32
C ASN A 929 4.22 -11.77 -4.06
N SER A 930 4.21 -12.21 -2.81
CA SER A 930 4.54 -13.61 -2.46
C SER A 930 3.75 -14.22 -1.30
N GLY A 931 2.79 -13.48 -0.77
CA GLY A 931 1.91 -13.87 0.33
C GLY A 931 1.03 -12.70 0.64
#